data_AF-A0A0M9FW54-F1
#
_entry.id   AF-A0A0M9FW54-F1
#
_cell.length_a   1.000
_cell.length_b   1.000
_cell.length_c   1.000
_cell.angle_alpha   90.00
_cell.angle_beta   90.00
_cell.angle_gamma   90.00
#
_symmetry.space_group_name_H-M   'P 1'
#
loop_
_entity.id
_entity.type
_entity.pdbx_description
1 polymer ?
#
loop_
_entity_poly.entity_id
_entity_poly.type
_entity_poly.pdbx_seq_one_letter_code
_entity_poly.pdbx_strand_id
1 'polypeptide(L)'
;MFTLAITGSGSEQLKAEVQAALVDTAHLFAAPSSTPETNQIFTLCLDAADTAFMKPLYQLYHYRFVWTEMSTVAELVAALRPLLASHAQHGGHAGAFSSTRGAAEASNFLSVVRDGLASDGGLYILKNIPVMPDSQLHFFCKQKNLAYVDAAETILEQLVDASIAPAVLYPLVLQAYDPSRWSDKIDICPITPLLKGGLAKTMAEVATEDTGRLARSASFNAPERWAANVSVMELFHGPTAAFKDFALQLFPRYFATATATQEKEKYVILAATSGDTGVAAISGFVNAGAHAQVMVLYPSHGVSPVQQTQMLSFDDGAQVRAYAVPSDFDFCQNTVKQLFTNAPLKEELAALHPAVRLSSANSINWGRLIPQVVYYFWAYRHHVQHPSPGWTFGDPIDVVVPCGNFGNILSGYVAKLMGLPVRKLIVASNQNDVLHDFVMTGTYDVRQRTLAVTASPSIDILKASNVERFLYLLSHGNTELVARLMRELDTNGVFTIPDDMRAAMQESFAAGRCSEEDCAATIKSVYELSRGARLLDPHTAVAVFVAQKFREDELLQRDLAKPTANDADGDVPPLVIASTAHWAKFPAPVLHSLRGEGAQLGSPAASVAAGIHEVRALYAEITKNGTQQPHPALLHALDVAEKTANSVRSIDADLPAIQKELEGFARV
;
A
#
# COMPACT_ATOMS: atom_id res chain seq x y z
N MET A 1 34.04 9.57 13.59
CA MET A 1 32.88 10.41 13.99
C MET A 1 32.68 11.40 12.85
N PHE A 2 31.44 11.67 12.42
CA PHE A 2 31.20 12.54 11.27
C PHE A 2 31.53 14.01 11.59
N THR A 3 31.96 14.77 10.58
CA THR A 3 31.97 16.24 10.62
C THR A 3 30.63 16.75 10.10
N LEU A 4 30.01 17.72 10.78
CA LEU A 4 28.72 18.29 10.37
C LEU A 4 28.91 19.42 9.35
N ALA A 5 28.17 19.37 8.24
CA ALA A 5 27.92 20.49 7.36
C ALA A 5 26.43 20.84 7.39
N ILE A 6 26.09 22.12 7.59
CA ILE A 6 24.70 22.60 7.56
C ILE A 6 24.50 23.46 6.31
N THR A 7 23.53 23.09 5.48
CA THR A 7 23.13 23.79 4.25
C THR A 7 21.66 24.18 4.33
N GLY A 8 21.08 24.67 3.21
CA GLY A 8 19.66 25.01 3.15
C GLY A 8 19.37 26.49 3.37
N SER A 9 18.07 26.83 3.35
CA SER A 9 17.58 28.20 3.33
C SER A 9 17.42 28.86 4.71
N GLY A 10 17.64 28.14 5.81
CA GLY A 10 17.61 28.69 7.17
C GLY A 10 18.62 29.83 7.37
N SER A 11 18.34 30.74 8.31
CA SER A 11 19.24 31.87 8.60
C SER A 11 20.59 31.39 9.13
N GLU A 12 21.67 32.14 8.86
CA GLU A 12 23.01 31.80 9.36
C GLU A 12 23.08 31.76 10.89
N GLN A 13 22.28 32.59 11.57
CA GLN A 13 22.13 32.53 13.02
C GLN A 13 21.55 31.18 13.47
N LEU A 14 20.44 30.75 12.86
CA LEU A 14 19.81 29.47 13.18
C LEU A 14 20.76 28.30 12.91
N LYS A 15 21.47 28.32 11.77
CA LYS A 15 22.46 27.29 11.45
C LYS A 15 23.57 27.24 12.50
N ALA A 16 24.07 28.39 12.96
CA ALA A 16 25.08 28.44 14.02
C ALA A 16 24.56 27.90 15.36
N GLU A 17 23.32 28.22 15.75
CA GLU A 17 22.67 27.71 16.95
C GLU A 17 22.48 26.18 16.90
N VAL A 18 21.99 25.66 15.77
CA VAL A 18 21.85 24.21 15.54
C VAL A 18 23.21 23.52 15.53
N GLN A 19 24.22 24.11 14.88
CA GLN A 19 25.57 23.56 14.86
C GLN A 19 26.15 23.42 16.28
N ALA A 20 26.09 24.49 17.07
CA ALA A 20 26.53 24.46 18.46
C ALA A 20 25.77 23.41 19.27
N ALA A 21 24.45 23.29 19.09
CA ALA A 21 23.68 22.29 19.79
C ALA A 21 24.03 20.84 19.40
N LEU A 22 24.27 20.57 18.11
CA LEU A 22 24.57 19.22 17.63
C LEU A 22 26.02 18.79 17.93
N VAL A 23 26.97 19.72 17.90
CA VAL A 23 28.41 19.45 18.12
C VAL A 23 28.78 19.59 19.60
N ASP A 24 28.46 20.73 20.21
CA ASP A 24 28.98 21.12 21.52
C ASP A 24 28.11 20.60 22.67
N THR A 25 26.80 20.48 22.46
CA THR A 25 25.86 20.06 23.51
C THR A 25 25.48 18.58 23.40
N ALA A 26 25.02 18.15 22.23
CA ALA A 26 24.54 16.78 22.00
C ALA A 26 25.67 15.79 21.66
N HIS A 27 26.87 16.31 21.33
CA HIS A 27 28.06 15.56 20.95
C HIS A 27 27.80 14.50 19.86
N LEU A 28 26.93 14.83 18.90
CA LEU A 28 26.59 13.93 17.79
C LEU A 28 27.66 13.94 16.68
N PHE A 29 28.44 15.01 16.58
CA PHE A 29 29.44 15.23 15.54
C PHE A 29 30.78 15.68 16.13
N ALA A 30 31.87 15.50 15.37
CA ALA A 30 33.20 15.90 15.78
C ALA A 30 33.35 17.44 15.77
N ALA A 31 34.15 17.95 16.72
CA ALA A 31 34.49 19.37 16.77
C ALA A 31 35.33 19.79 15.54
N PRO A 32 35.14 21.02 15.03
CA PRO A 32 35.79 21.51 13.81
C PRO A 32 37.32 21.61 13.86
N SER A 33 37.94 21.46 15.03
CA SER A 33 39.39 21.52 15.23
C SER A 33 40.12 20.16 15.11
N SER A 34 39.40 19.07 14.82
CA SER A 34 40.01 17.79 14.49
C SER A 34 40.54 17.81 13.05
N THR A 35 41.79 17.36 12.83
CA THR A 35 42.43 17.33 11.50
C THR A 35 41.49 16.75 10.43
N PRO A 36 41.08 17.54 9.42
CA PRO A 36 39.93 17.24 8.56
C PRO A 36 40.12 16.09 7.57
N GLU A 37 41.31 15.50 7.48
CA GLU A 37 41.66 14.58 6.38
C GLU A 37 41.12 13.13 6.53
N THR A 38 40.41 12.79 7.61
CA THR A 38 39.93 11.40 7.85
C THR A 38 38.45 11.24 8.23
N ASN A 39 37.70 12.31 8.51
CA ASN A 39 36.28 12.19 8.92
C ASN A 39 35.32 12.34 7.72
N GLN A 40 34.35 11.44 7.59
CA GLN A 40 33.24 11.58 6.65
C GLN A 40 32.38 12.80 6.99
N ILE A 41 31.89 13.52 5.98
CA ILE A 41 31.02 14.70 6.15
C ILE A 41 29.56 14.25 6.13
N PHE A 42 28.80 14.64 7.15
CA PHE A 42 27.34 14.51 7.19
C PHE A 42 26.71 15.87 6.90
N THR A 43 25.78 15.91 5.95
CA THR A 43 25.13 17.15 5.50
C THR A 43 23.68 17.20 5.96
N LEU A 44 23.38 18.17 6.83
CA LEU A 44 22.04 18.53 7.26
C LEU A 44 21.51 19.69 6.40
N CYS A 45 20.44 19.47 5.64
CA CYS A 45 19.73 20.54 4.94
C CYS A 45 18.70 21.15 5.90
N LEU A 46 18.99 22.36 6.40
CA LEU A 46 18.12 23.09 7.31
C LEU A 46 17.40 24.20 6.53
N ASP A 47 16.15 23.95 6.16
CA ASP A 47 15.33 24.87 5.37
C ASP A 47 14.35 25.64 6.25
N ALA A 48 14.06 26.89 5.91
CA ALA A 48 13.00 27.67 6.55
C ALA A 48 11.64 27.36 5.90
N ALA A 49 10.58 27.24 6.72
CA ALA A 49 9.24 26.84 6.28
C ALA A 49 8.58 27.75 5.23
N ASP A 50 8.98 29.03 5.16
CA ASP A 50 8.47 30.04 4.24
C ASP A 50 9.19 30.07 2.88
N THR A 51 10.18 29.20 2.70
CA THR A 51 10.97 29.10 1.46
C THR A 51 10.47 27.97 0.56
N ALA A 52 10.74 28.10 -0.75
CA ALA A 52 10.40 27.05 -1.70
C ALA A 52 11.14 25.75 -1.37
N PHE A 53 10.45 24.61 -1.48
CA PHE A 53 11.06 23.29 -1.32
C PHE A 53 12.21 23.12 -2.31
N MET A 54 13.44 23.16 -1.81
CA MET A 54 14.61 22.88 -2.62
C MET A 54 14.55 21.42 -3.07
N LYS A 55 14.78 21.12 -4.35
CA LYS A 55 14.83 19.72 -4.80
C LYS A 55 16.21 19.13 -4.48
N PRO A 56 16.32 17.86 -4.06
CA PRO A 56 17.62 17.26 -3.71
C PRO A 56 18.62 17.20 -4.86
N LEU A 57 18.15 17.35 -6.10
CA LEU A 57 19.01 17.48 -7.28
C LEU A 57 19.89 18.74 -7.27
N TYR A 58 19.47 19.79 -6.56
CA TYR A 58 20.19 21.07 -6.49
C TYR A 58 21.05 21.19 -5.23
N GLN A 59 20.78 20.39 -4.20
CA GLN A 59 21.49 20.40 -2.93
C GLN A 59 21.56 18.97 -2.39
N LEU A 60 22.78 18.42 -2.35
CA LEU A 60 23.01 17.11 -1.77
C LEU A 60 22.93 17.22 -0.24
N TYR A 61 22.19 16.29 0.37
CA TYR A 61 22.06 16.17 1.82
C TYR A 61 21.87 14.72 2.24
N HIS A 62 22.13 14.44 3.53
CA HIS A 62 21.85 13.15 4.16
C HIS A 62 20.54 13.18 4.93
N TYR A 63 20.18 14.34 5.49
CA TYR A 63 18.92 14.55 6.18
C TYR A 63 18.43 15.97 5.96
N ARG A 64 17.12 16.14 5.72
CA ARG A 64 16.47 17.43 5.63
C ARG A 64 15.62 17.66 6.87
N PHE A 65 15.65 18.89 7.38
CA PHE A 65 14.77 19.34 8.44
C PHE A 65 14.23 20.73 8.10
N VAL A 66 12.91 20.88 8.10
CA VAL A 66 12.28 22.18 7.84
C VAL A 66 12.00 22.87 9.17
N TRP A 67 12.70 23.97 9.42
CA TRP A 67 12.52 24.76 10.61
C TRP A 67 11.23 25.59 10.56
N THR A 68 10.37 25.35 11.54
CA THR A 68 9.09 26.03 11.76
C THR A 68 9.06 26.68 13.15
N GLU A 69 8.04 27.47 13.44
CA GLU A 69 7.82 28.04 14.79
C GLU A 69 7.58 26.97 15.86
N MET A 70 7.10 25.77 15.47
CA MET A 70 6.94 24.63 16.37
C MET A 70 8.25 23.87 16.59
N SER A 71 9.30 24.21 15.83
CA SER A 71 10.50 23.39 15.82
C SER A 71 11.35 23.55 17.07
N THR A 72 12.00 22.47 17.50
CA THR A 72 12.97 22.52 18.59
C THR A 72 14.26 21.81 18.25
N VAL A 73 15.36 22.22 18.89
CA VAL A 73 16.64 21.50 18.78
C VAL A 73 16.52 20.06 19.33
N ALA A 74 15.69 19.86 20.37
CA ALA A 74 15.52 18.56 21.00
C ALA A 74 14.89 17.52 20.05
N GLU A 75 13.87 17.90 19.29
CA GLU A 75 13.27 16.99 18.30
C GLU A 75 14.23 16.69 17.13
N LEU A 76 15.03 17.67 16.68
CA LEU A 76 16.04 17.47 15.65
C LEU A 76 17.11 16.48 16.13
N VAL A 77 17.58 16.63 17.37
CA VAL A 77 18.51 15.69 18.01
C VAL A 77 17.91 14.29 18.10
N ALA A 78 16.64 14.19 18.49
CA ALA A 78 15.93 12.91 18.57
C ALA A 78 15.80 12.22 17.21
N ALA A 79 15.55 12.99 16.15
CA ALA A 79 15.47 12.48 14.78
C ALA A 79 16.84 12.05 14.21
N LEU A 80 17.90 12.80 14.48
CA LEU A 80 19.24 12.52 13.95
C LEU A 80 19.96 11.37 14.67
N ARG A 81 19.75 11.19 15.98
CA ARG A 81 20.45 10.17 16.78
C ARG A 81 20.33 8.74 16.22
N PRO A 82 19.13 8.20 15.90
CA PRO A 82 19.03 6.84 15.34
C PRO A 82 19.65 6.75 13.94
N LEU A 83 19.52 7.80 13.12
CA LEU A 83 20.11 7.87 11.79
C LEU A 83 21.64 7.79 11.87
N LEU A 84 22.27 8.56 12.77
CA LEU A 84 23.72 8.58 12.94
C LEU A 84 24.25 7.30 13.58
N ALA A 85 23.52 6.69 14.52
CA ALA A 85 23.88 5.40 15.09
C ALA A 85 23.93 4.30 14.02
N SER A 86 22.95 4.30 13.10
CA SER A 86 22.95 3.41 11.93
C SER A 86 24.18 3.63 11.03
N HIS A 87 24.52 4.89 10.75
CA HIS A 87 25.69 5.25 9.96
C HIS A 87 27.02 4.82 10.61
N ALA A 88 27.16 5.01 11.93
CA ALA A 88 28.39 4.72 12.66
C ALA A 88 28.71 3.23 12.78
N GLN A 89 27.70 2.36 12.90
CA GLN A 89 27.90 0.92 13.06
C GLN A 89 28.25 0.18 11.75
N HIS A 90 27.88 0.73 10.59
CA HIS A 90 27.91 -0.02 9.32
C HIS A 90 28.34 0.80 8.09
N GLY A 91 28.97 1.97 8.29
CA GLY A 91 29.41 2.83 7.19
C GLY A 91 28.25 3.40 6.35
N GLY A 92 27.06 3.58 6.95
CA GLY A 92 25.87 4.11 6.29
C GLY A 92 25.10 3.15 5.38
N HIS A 93 25.71 2.03 4.97
CA HIS A 93 25.21 1.21 3.87
C HIS A 93 24.92 -0.26 4.21
N ALA A 94 24.98 -0.71 5.46
CA ALA A 94 24.65 -2.10 5.81
C ALA A 94 23.91 -2.19 7.15
N GLY A 95 23.10 -3.23 7.36
CA GLY A 95 22.54 -3.57 8.68
C GLY A 95 21.38 -2.71 9.20
N ALA A 96 20.76 -1.86 8.37
CA ALA A 96 19.51 -1.16 8.74
C ALA A 96 18.30 -2.10 8.77
N PHE A 97 18.37 -3.19 8.01
CA PHE A 97 17.33 -4.21 7.91
C PHE A 97 17.67 -5.44 8.72
N SER A 98 16.64 -6.13 9.21
CA SER A 98 16.73 -7.45 9.84
C SER A 98 15.75 -8.42 9.19
N SER A 99 16.05 -9.72 9.29
CA SER A 99 15.04 -10.75 9.10
C SER A 99 14.10 -10.78 10.30
N THR A 100 12.81 -10.90 10.01
CA THR A 100 11.76 -11.14 11.02
C THR A 100 11.93 -12.47 11.77
N ARG A 101 12.75 -13.40 11.27
CA ARG A 101 13.03 -14.72 11.88
C ARG A 101 14.44 -14.87 12.46
N GLY A 102 15.26 -13.82 12.39
CA GLY A 102 16.53 -13.74 13.13
C GLY A 102 17.82 -14.00 12.33
N ALA A 103 17.77 -14.21 11.02
CA ALA A 103 18.98 -14.23 10.19
C ALA A 103 19.79 -12.94 10.36
N ALA A 104 21.09 -13.12 10.64
CA ALA A 104 22.04 -12.06 10.97
C ALA A 104 22.68 -11.44 9.72
N GLU A 105 21.89 -11.21 8.67
CA GLU A 105 22.36 -10.63 7.42
C GLU A 105 22.51 -9.11 7.56
N ALA A 106 23.67 -8.57 7.16
CA ALA A 106 23.91 -7.14 7.13
C ALA A 106 23.29 -6.55 5.86
N SER A 107 21.96 -6.36 5.86
CA SER A 107 21.20 -5.92 4.69
C SER A 107 20.89 -4.42 4.71
N ASN A 108 20.87 -3.81 3.54
CA ASN A 108 20.48 -2.44 3.26
C ASN A 108 19.27 -2.36 2.32
N PHE A 109 18.70 -1.16 2.12
CA PHE A 109 17.50 -0.98 1.29
C PHE A 109 17.64 -1.59 -0.12
N LEU A 110 18.72 -1.30 -0.84
CA LEU A 110 18.92 -1.86 -2.19
C LEU A 110 19.08 -3.38 -2.19
N SER A 111 19.78 -3.96 -1.21
CA SER A 111 19.93 -5.42 -1.09
C SER A 111 18.59 -6.11 -0.77
N VAL A 112 17.77 -5.54 0.12
CA VAL A 112 16.45 -6.14 0.43
C VAL A 112 15.48 -6.01 -0.75
N VAL A 113 15.60 -4.94 -1.55
CA VAL A 113 14.86 -4.80 -2.81
C VAL A 113 15.28 -5.87 -3.81
N ARG A 114 16.58 -6.11 -3.97
CA ARG A 114 17.12 -7.12 -4.88
C ARG A 114 16.75 -8.54 -4.46
N ASP A 115 16.98 -8.87 -3.19
CA ASP A 115 16.94 -10.24 -2.66
C ASP A 115 15.49 -10.68 -2.31
N GLY A 116 14.64 -9.74 -1.87
CA GLY A 116 13.22 -9.96 -1.58
C GLY A 116 12.90 -10.73 -0.30
N LEU A 117 13.62 -11.82 -0.01
CA LEU A 117 13.52 -12.66 1.19
C LEU A 117 14.87 -12.79 1.88
N ALA A 118 14.86 -12.96 3.21
CA ALA A 118 16.05 -13.29 3.98
C ALA A 118 16.41 -14.78 3.82
N SER A 119 17.66 -15.16 4.11
CA SER A 119 18.13 -16.55 3.93
C SER A 119 17.42 -17.59 4.81
N ASP A 120 16.83 -17.18 5.94
CA ASP A 120 16.04 -18.05 6.84
C ASP A 120 14.56 -18.17 6.41
N GLY A 121 14.21 -17.63 5.23
CA GLY A 121 12.84 -17.57 4.73
C GLY A 121 11.98 -16.50 5.40
N GLY A 122 12.55 -15.71 6.31
CA GLY A 122 11.88 -14.57 6.93
C GLY A 122 11.75 -13.36 5.98
N LEU A 123 10.87 -12.44 6.37
CA LEU A 123 10.70 -11.18 5.67
C LEU A 123 11.68 -10.12 6.19
N TYR A 124 12.26 -9.31 5.29
CA TYR A 124 13.03 -8.14 5.69
C TYR A 124 12.13 -7.03 6.26
N ILE A 125 12.63 -6.36 7.30
CA ILE A 125 12.00 -5.20 7.93
C ILE A 125 13.05 -4.21 8.42
N LEU A 126 12.71 -2.92 8.45
CA LEU A 126 13.58 -1.89 9.02
C LEU A 126 13.64 -2.08 10.55
N LYS A 127 14.84 -2.16 11.12
CA LYS A 127 15.04 -2.46 12.56
C LYS A 127 14.35 -1.44 13.47
N ASN A 128 14.38 -0.17 13.08
CA ASN A 128 13.75 0.94 13.80
C ASN A 128 12.87 1.71 12.82
N ILE A 129 11.55 1.70 13.04
CA ILE A 129 10.64 2.57 12.29
C ILE A 129 10.88 4.02 12.77
N PRO A 130 11.24 4.96 11.88
CA PRO A 130 11.52 6.34 12.26
C PRO A 130 10.23 7.03 12.72
N VAL A 131 10.33 7.91 13.71
CA VAL A 131 9.21 8.78 14.11
C VAL A 131 9.41 10.14 13.46
N MET A 132 8.41 10.60 12.72
CA MET A 132 8.38 11.94 12.16
C MET A 132 8.13 12.95 13.29
N PRO A 133 8.98 13.98 13.48
CA PRO A 133 8.74 15.00 14.48
C PRO A 133 7.44 15.77 14.24
N ASP A 134 6.75 16.17 15.31
CA ASP A 134 5.45 16.86 15.24
C ASP A 134 5.52 18.15 14.41
N SER A 135 6.63 18.89 14.51
CA SER A 135 6.84 20.10 13.71
C SER A 135 6.91 19.80 12.21
N GLN A 136 7.52 18.67 11.83
CA GLN A 136 7.64 18.21 10.45
C GLN A 136 6.30 17.69 9.94
N LEU A 137 5.57 16.90 10.74
CA LEU A 137 4.24 16.41 10.40
C LEU A 137 3.24 17.56 10.24
N HIS A 138 3.28 18.53 11.15
CA HIS A 138 2.44 19.72 11.07
C HIS A 138 2.73 20.51 9.78
N PHE A 139 4.01 20.75 9.48
CA PHE A 139 4.41 21.42 8.25
C PHE A 139 3.95 20.67 7.00
N PHE A 140 4.22 19.35 6.93
CA PHE A 140 3.79 18.48 5.83
C PHE A 140 2.27 18.59 5.58
N CYS A 141 1.47 18.58 6.66
CA CYS A 141 0.02 18.64 6.55
C CYS A 141 -0.51 20.03 6.17
N LYS A 142 0.09 21.10 6.70
CA LYS A 142 -0.36 22.48 6.45
C LYS A 142 0.16 23.07 5.14
N GLN A 143 1.20 22.50 4.55
CA GLN A 143 1.78 23.03 3.33
C GLN A 143 0.82 22.92 2.16
N LYS A 144 0.31 24.05 1.65
CA LYS A 144 -0.78 24.07 0.64
C LYS A 144 -0.36 23.52 -0.72
N ASN A 145 0.84 23.89 -1.19
CA ASN A 145 1.31 23.58 -2.55
C ASN A 145 2.24 22.35 -2.60
N LEU A 146 2.07 21.41 -1.69
CA LEU A 146 2.85 20.17 -1.69
C LEU A 146 2.30 19.21 -2.75
N ALA A 147 3.12 18.87 -3.75
CA ALA A 147 2.76 17.85 -4.74
C ALA A 147 2.87 16.45 -4.12
N TYR A 148 2.15 15.47 -4.68
CA TYR A 148 2.22 14.08 -4.18
C TYR A 148 3.65 13.51 -4.26
N VAL A 149 4.41 13.86 -5.29
CA VAL A 149 5.83 13.46 -5.45
C VAL A 149 6.70 13.97 -4.30
N ASP A 150 6.47 15.20 -3.84
CA ASP A 150 7.23 15.81 -2.74
C ASP A 150 6.84 15.20 -1.40
N ALA A 151 5.55 14.87 -1.26
CA ALA A 151 5.05 14.12 -0.12
C ALA A 151 5.66 12.71 -0.07
N ALA A 152 5.66 12.01 -1.21
CA ALA A 152 6.24 10.68 -1.33
C ALA A 152 7.72 10.67 -1.01
N GLU A 153 8.49 11.62 -1.55
CA GLU A 153 9.90 11.81 -1.21
C GLU A 153 10.10 11.98 0.30
N THR A 154 9.40 12.93 0.92
CA THR A 154 9.53 13.25 2.36
C THR A 154 9.31 12.04 3.27
N ILE A 155 8.36 11.18 2.91
CA ILE A 155 8.05 9.97 3.68
C ILE A 155 9.03 8.83 3.35
N LEU A 156 9.34 8.62 2.07
CA LEU A 156 10.18 7.52 1.62
C LEU A 156 11.64 7.68 2.03
N GLU A 157 12.17 8.91 2.06
CA GLU A 157 13.54 9.20 2.55
C GLU A 157 13.80 8.65 3.96
N GLN A 158 12.76 8.57 4.79
CA GLN A 158 12.88 8.06 6.16
C GLN A 158 12.84 6.52 6.23
N LEU A 159 12.24 5.87 5.24
CA LEU A 159 12.00 4.42 5.21
C LEU A 159 13.03 3.64 4.36
N VAL A 160 13.99 4.36 3.81
CA VAL A 160 15.18 3.84 3.13
C VAL A 160 16.44 4.21 3.94
N ASP A 161 17.52 3.48 3.74
CA ASP A 161 18.82 3.82 4.33
C ASP A 161 19.72 4.53 3.30
N ALA A 162 20.97 4.84 3.69
CA ALA A 162 21.88 5.59 2.84
C ALA A 162 22.34 4.82 1.58
N SER A 163 21.90 3.57 1.35
CA SER A 163 22.12 2.89 0.07
C SER A 163 21.39 3.58 -1.09
N ILE A 164 20.40 4.43 -0.82
CA ILE A 164 19.78 5.31 -1.82
C ILE A 164 19.72 6.75 -1.30
N ALA A 165 20.57 7.62 -1.84
CA ALA A 165 20.58 9.03 -1.45
C ALA A 165 19.32 9.77 -1.96
N PRO A 166 18.87 10.85 -1.28
CA PRO A 166 17.75 11.68 -1.74
C PRO A 166 17.81 12.10 -3.21
N ALA A 167 19.00 12.51 -3.68
CA ALA A 167 19.22 12.90 -5.08
C ALA A 167 19.04 11.75 -6.09
N VAL A 168 19.14 10.50 -5.65
CA VAL A 168 18.85 9.30 -6.45
C VAL A 168 17.38 8.93 -6.33
N LEU A 169 16.81 8.96 -5.11
CA LEU A 169 15.41 8.61 -4.84
C LEU A 169 14.42 9.53 -5.58
N TYR A 170 14.65 10.85 -5.54
CA TYR A 170 13.71 11.84 -6.07
C TYR A 170 13.37 11.65 -7.56
N PRO A 171 14.34 11.48 -8.48
CA PRO A 171 14.04 11.11 -9.87
C PRO A 171 13.19 9.85 -10.03
N LEU A 172 13.38 8.83 -9.18
CA LEU A 172 12.59 7.60 -9.26
C LEU A 172 11.13 7.86 -8.88
N VAL A 173 10.92 8.64 -7.82
CA VAL A 173 9.59 9.05 -7.34
C VAL A 173 8.88 9.90 -8.39
N LEU A 174 9.57 10.88 -8.99
CA LEU A 174 9.03 11.70 -10.08
C LEU A 174 8.56 10.85 -11.25
N GLN A 175 9.36 9.88 -11.69
CA GLN A 175 9.01 9.02 -12.82
C GLN A 175 7.87 8.04 -12.49
N ALA A 176 7.78 7.56 -11.26
CA ALA A 176 6.76 6.61 -10.83
C ALA A 176 5.38 7.27 -10.70
N TYR A 177 5.34 8.53 -10.24
CA TYR A 177 4.11 9.29 -10.02
C TYR A 177 3.89 10.42 -11.04
N ASP A 178 4.47 10.29 -12.24
CA ASP A 178 4.24 11.21 -13.33
C ASP A 178 2.75 11.21 -13.73
N PRO A 179 2.04 12.35 -13.74
CA PRO A 179 0.60 12.42 -14.01
C PRO A 179 0.15 11.71 -15.29
N SER A 180 0.99 11.65 -16.33
CA SER A 180 0.66 10.95 -17.59
C SER A 180 0.41 9.45 -17.41
N ARG A 181 0.91 8.86 -16.31
CA ARG A 181 0.67 7.45 -15.93
C ARG A 181 -0.54 7.28 -15.00
N TRP A 182 -1.06 8.38 -14.47
CA TRP A 182 -2.09 8.41 -13.44
C TRP A 182 -3.37 9.08 -13.96
N SER A 183 -3.76 8.73 -15.18
CA SER A 183 -4.96 9.25 -15.87
C SER A 183 -4.98 10.78 -15.96
N ASP A 184 -3.80 11.38 -16.16
CA ASP A 184 -3.55 12.83 -16.22
C ASP A 184 -4.00 13.59 -14.95
N LYS A 185 -4.16 12.88 -13.83
CA LYS A 185 -4.51 13.50 -12.55
C LYS A 185 -3.28 14.09 -11.87
N ILE A 186 -3.42 15.34 -11.44
CA ILE A 186 -2.42 16.01 -10.59
C ILE A 186 -2.45 15.44 -9.18
N ASP A 187 -3.65 15.20 -8.64
CA ASP A 187 -3.81 14.48 -7.36
C ASP A 187 -3.82 12.98 -7.63
N ILE A 188 -2.68 12.36 -7.32
CA ILE A 188 -2.41 10.93 -7.54
C ILE A 188 -3.27 10.05 -6.63
N CYS A 189 -3.62 10.54 -5.43
CA CYS A 189 -4.42 9.84 -4.44
C CYS A 189 -5.57 10.73 -3.93
N PRO A 190 -6.61 10.98 -4.74
CA PRO A 190 -7.72 11.83 -4.34
C PRO A 190 -8.43 11.29 -3.11
N ILE A 191 -8.67 12.16 -2.13
CA ILE A 191 -9.55 11.90 -0.99
C ILE A 191 -10.88 12.58 -1.25
N THR A 192 -11.95 11.79 -1.38
CA THR A 192 -13.27 12.29 -1.76
C THR A 192 -14.34 11.83 -0.77
N PRO A 193 -15.39 12.63 -0.50
CA PRO A 193 -16.50 12.18 0.34
C PRO A 193 -17.15 10.91 -0.22
N LEU A 194 -17.52 9.94 0.62
CA LEU A 194 -18.18 8.71 0.17
C LEU A 194 -19.43 9.02 -0.66
N LEU A 195 -20.33 9.83 -0.09
CA LEU A 195 -21.54 10.32 -0.74
C LEU A 195 -21.31 11.78 -1.21
N LYS A 196 -20.99 11.96 -2.50
CA LYS A 196 -20.84 13.29 -3.12
C LYS A 196 -22.17 14.03 -3.05
N GLY A 197 -22.23 15.14 -2.32
CA GLY A 197 -23.45 15.94 -2.08
C GLY A 197 -24.11 15.75 -0.70
N GLY A 198 -23.43 15.09 0.25
CA GLY A 198 -23.95 14.78 1.58
C GLY A 198 -24.47 15.98 2.38
N LEU A 199 -25.67 15.80 2.94
CA LEU A 199 -26.40 16.59 3.95
C LEU A 199 -26.78 18.04 3.60
N ALA A 200 -25.92 18.82 2.95
CA ALA A 200 -26.16 20.26 2.76
C ALA A 200 -27.37 20.56 1.85
N LYS A 201 -27.65 19.71 0.85
CA LYS A 201 -28.86 19.85 0.02
C LYS A 201 -30.09 19.24 0.67
N THR A 202 -29.97 18.07 1.32
CA THR A 202 -31.11 17.38 1.93
C THR A 202 -31.68 18.16 3.12
N MET A 203 -30.84 18.79 3.95
CA MET A 203 -31.31 19.67 5.01
C MET A 203 -31.92 20.98 4.48
N ALA A 204 -31.42 21.49 3.34
CA ALA A 204 -31.97 22.69 2.71
C ALA A 204 -33.30 22.42 1.98
N GLU A 205 -33.50 21.22 1.42
CA GLU A 205 -34.72 20.82 0.69
C GLU A 205 -35.86 20.39 1.64
N VAL A 206 -35.55 19.95 2.87
CA VAL A 206 -36.55 19.58 3.90
C VAL A 206 -36.94 20.78 4.78
N ALA A 207 -36.24 21.91 4.69
CA ALA A 207 -36.52 23.13 5.44
C ALA A 207 -37.58 24.03 4.76
N THR A 208 -38.67 23.45 4.25
CA THR A 208 -39.87 24.20 3.87
C THR A 208 -40.96 24.01 4.92
N GLU A 209 -41.28 25.13 5.56
CA GLU A 209 -42.43 25.48 6.39
C GLU A 209 -43.00 24.41 7.37
N ASP A 210 -42.76 24.69 8.66
CA ASP A 210 -43.60 24.31 9.82
C ASP A 210 -43.31 23.00 10.59
N THR A 211 -42.04 22.58 10.71
CA THR A 211 -41.66 21.39 11.51
C THR A 211 -40.54 21.63 12.56
N GLY A 212 -40.54 22.79 13.21
CA GLY A 212 -39.52 23.18 14.21
C GLY A 212 -39.37 22.28 15.46
N ARG A 213 -40.29 21.33 15.68
CA ARG A 213 -40.21 20.32 16.76
C ARG A 213 -40.07 18.87 16.28
N LEU A 214 -40.50 18.53 15.06
CA LEU A 214 -40.36 17.19 14.48
C LEU A 214 -38.99 16.97 13.81
N ALA A 215 -38.36 18.04 13.29
CA ALA A 215 -37.01 17.96 12.71
C ALA A 215 -35.94 17.56 13.73
N ARG A 216 -36.16 17.80 15.04
CA ARG A 216 -35.22 17.45 16.12
C ARG A 216 -35.23 15.98 16.48
N SER A 217 -36.31 15.27 16.17
CA SER A 217 -36.42 13.81 16.33
C SER A 217 -35.89 13.05 15.10
N ALA A 218 -35.84 13.68 13.92
CA ALA A 218 -35.38 13.06 12.68
C ALA A 218 -33.86 12.81 12.66
N SER A 219 -33.10 13.54 13.49
CA SER A 219 -31.64 13.37 13.64
C SER A 219 -31.22 12.00 14.20
N PHE A 220 -32.13 11.30 14.91
CA PHE A 220 -31.84 9.99 15.48
C PHE A 220 -32.03 8.83 14.48
N ASN A 221 -32.68 9.07 13.33
CA ASN A 221 -33.12 8.03 12.40
C ASN A 221 -32.79 8.31 10.92
N ALA A 222 -31.89 9.25 10.61
CA ALA A 222 -31.42 9.38 9.23
C ALA A 222 -30.57 8.14 8.88
N PRO A 223 -30.97 7.28 7.92
CA PRO A 223 -30.27 6.03 7.58
C PRO A 223 -28.83 6.22 7.07
N GLU A 224 -28.34 7.46 7.03
CA GLU A 224 -27.09 7.89 6.44
C GLU A 224 -26.17 8.62 7.45
N ARG A 225 -26.55 8.72 8.74
CA ARG A 225 -25.72 9.39 9.77
C ARG A 225 -24.32 8.79 9.86
N TRP A 226 -24.18 7.48 9.66
CA TRP A 226 -22.88 6.81 9.66
C TRP A 226 -21.95 7.34 8.55
N ALA A 227 -22.49 7.84 7.43
CA ALA A 227 -21.70 8.33 6.30
C ALA A 227 -21.15 9.75 6.52
N ALA A 228 -21.53 10.42 7.61
CA ALA A 228 -20.97 11.72 7.99
C ALA A 228 -19.47 11.59 8.30
N ASN A 229 -18.66 12.50 7.76
CA ASN A 229 -17.19 12.47 7.86
C ASN A 229 -16.56 11.15 7.38
N VAL A 230 -17.22 10.45 6.43
CA VAL A 230 -16.66 9.29 5.75
C VAL A 230 -16.13 9.70 4.38
N SER A 231 -14.86 9.40 4.17
CA SER A 231 -14.13 9.70 2.94
C SER A 231 -13.57 8.43 2.32
N VAL A 232 -13.29 8.49 1.03
CA VAL A 232 -12.68 7.42 0.24
C VAL A 232 -11.35 7.93 -0.27
N MET A 233 -10.27 7.20 0.01
CA MET A 233 -8.99 7.39 -0.67
C MET A 233 -9.01 6.56 -1.96
N GLU A 234 -8.99 7.24 -3.10
CA GLU A 234 -9.09 6.59 -4.42
C GLU A 234 -7.71 6.14 -4.89
N LEU A 235 -7.43 4.84 -4.79
CA LEU A 235 -6.12 4.27 -5.09
C LEU A 235 -6.02 3.62 -6.47
N PHE A 236 -6.90 3.97 -7.41
CA PHE A 236 -7.08 3.22 -8.66
C PHE A 236 -6.85 4.05 -9.92
N HIS A 237 -6.21 5.21 -9.84
CA HIS A 237 -6.01 6.09 -11.00
C HIS A 237 -4.77 5.76 -11.84
N GLY A 238 -3.97 4.81 -11.39
CA GLY A 238 -2.74 4.36 -12.04
C GLY A 238 -2.97 3.49 -13.28
N PRO A 239 -1.89 3.00 -13.92
CA PRO A 239 -1.93 2.35 -15.22
C PRO A 239 -2.62 0.98 -15.23
N THR A 240 -2.94 0.40 -14.07
CA THR A 240 -3.64 -0.89 -14.00
C THR A 240 -4.98 -0.81 -13.26
N ALA A 241 -5.39 0.42 -12.93
CA ALA A 241 -6.62 0.75 -12.23
C ALA A 241 -6.77 0.10 -10.84
N ALA A 242 -5.65 -0.07 -10.12
CA ALA A 242 -5.63 -0.67 -8.78
C ALA A 242 -4.51 -0.11 -7.89
N PHE A 243 -4.69 -0.20 -6.57
CA PHE A 243 -3.75 0.38 -5.57
C PHE A 243 -2.32 -0.15 -5.65
N LYS A 244 -2.14 -1.33 -6.26
CA LYS A 244 -0.83 -1.95 -6.42
C LYS A 244 0.10 -1.12 -7.31
N ASP A 245 -0.46 -0.22 -8.12
CA ASP A 245 0.29 0.75 -8.93
C ASP A 245 1.17 1.68 -8.09
N PHE A 246 0.73 2.08 -6.90
CA PHE A 246 1.51 2.96 -6.01
C PHE A 246 2.86 2.36 -5.65
N ALA A 247 2.90 1.04 -5.46
CA ALA A 247 4.12 0.31 -5.17
C ALA A 247 4.86 -0.09 -6.45
N LEU A 248 4.16 -0.60 -7.45
CA LEU A 248 4.77 -1.28 -8.59
C LEU A 248 5.19 -0.36 -9.73
N GLN A 249 4.80 0.92 -9.72
CA GLN A 249 5.45 1.92 -10.59
C GLN A 249 6.82 2.34 -10.04
N LEU A 250 7.06 2.21 -8.73
CA LEU A 250 8.31 2.62 -8.08
C LEU A 250 9.28 1.46 -7.84
N PHE A 251 8.78 0.28 -7.48
CA PHE A 251 9.60 -0.89 -7.18
C PHE A 251 10.59 -1.29 -8.29
N PRO A 252 10.22 -1.36 -9.59
CA PRO A 252 11.14 -1.70 -10.67
C PRO A 252 12.28 -0.69 -10.83
N ARG A 253 12.08 0.57 -10.42
CA ARG A 253 13.11 1.61 -10.43
C ARG A 253 14.11 1.41 -9.30
N TYR A 254 13.64 1.11 -8.09
CA TYR A 254 14.51 0.66 -7.00
C TYR A 254 15.33 -0.56 -7.40
N PHE A 255 14.66 -1.52 -8.06
CA PHE A 255 15.30 -2.73 -8.53
C PHE A 255 16.40 -2.44 -9.55
N ALA A 256 16.11 -1.62 -10.57
CA ALA A 256 17.12 -1.18 -11.54
C ALA A 256 18.32 -0.49 -10.87
N THR A 257 18.09 0.36 -9.87
CA THR A 257 19.17 0.96 -9.07
C THR A 257 19.97 -0.09 -8.30
N ALA A 258 19.29 -1.05 -7.68
CA ALA A 258 19.94 -2.13 -6.91
C ALA A 258 20.79 -3.06 -7.78
N THR A 259 20.43 -3.24 -9.06
CA THR A 259 21.13 -4.12 -10.00
C THR A 259 22.06 -3.37 -10.96
N ALA A 260 22.13 -2.04 -10.90
CA ALA A 260 22.92 -1.23 -11.84
C ALA A 260 24.42 -1.56 -11.81
N THR A 261 24.96 -2.06 -10.69
CA THR A 261 26.37 -2.47 -10.58
C THR A 261 26.63 -3.90 -11.04
N GLN A 262 25.58 -4.62 -11.46
CA GLN A 262 25.60 -6.02 -11.89
C GLN A 262 25.29 -6.16 -13.38
N GLU A 263 25.73 -5.21 -14.23
CA GLU A 263 25.40 -5.08 -15.67
C GLU A 263 25.61 -6.33 -16.54
N LYS A 264 26.23 -7.39 -16.01
CA LYS A 264 26.43 -8.69 -16.68
C LYS A 264 25.40 -9.76 -16.29
N GLU A 265 24.44 -9.43 -15.43
CA GLU A 265 23.41 -10.35 -14.96
C GLU A 265 22.05 -10.00 -15.57
N LYS A 266 21.30 -11.04 -15.91
CA LYS A 266 19.92 -10.94 -16.39
C LYS A 266 18.98 -11.39 -15.28
N TYR A 267 17.85 -10.70 -15.14
CA TYR A 267 16.88 -11.01 -14.10
C TYR A 267 15.58 -11.55 -14.69
N VAL A 268 15.08 -12.64 -14.10
CA VAL A 268 13.70 -13.12 -14.30
C VAL A 268 12.89 -12.82 -13.05
N ILE A 269 11.90 -11.96 -13.22
CA ILE A 269 10.96 -11.56 -12.19
C ILE A 269 9.82 -12.57 -12.15
N LEU A 270 9.72 -13.31 -11.05
CA LEU A 270 8.62 -14.25 -10.82
C LEU A 270 7.53 -13.59 -9.98
N ALA A 271 6.28 -13.70 -10.45
CA ALA A 271 5.11 -13.28 -9.68
C ALA A 271 4.00 -14.33 -9.71
N ALA A 272 3.30 -14.47 -8.59
CA ALA A 272 2.02 -15.17 -8.51
C ALA A 272 0.93 -14.13 -8.29
N THR A 273 -0.23 -14.28 -8.94
CA THR A 273 -1.31 -13.29 -8.84
C THR A 273 -2.69 -13.92 -8.79
N SER A 274 -3.59 -13.33 -8.01
CA SER A 274 -5.05 -13.50 -8.10
C SER A 274 -5.70 -12.44 -9.01
N GLY A 275 -4.89 -11.74 -9.81
CA GLY A 275 -5.32 -10.74 -10.79
C GLY A 275 -4.39 -9.52 -10.79
N ASP A 276 -4.69 -8.52 -9.96
CA ASP A 276 -4.05 -7.19 -10.02
C ASP A 276 -2.53 -7.19 -9.85
N THR A 277 -1.96 -8.05 -8.98
CA THR A 277 -0.52 -8.00 -8.66
C THR A 277 0.33 -8.29 -9.89
N GLY A 278 -0.08 -9.28 -10.68
CA GLY A 278 0.60 -9.67 -11.91
C GLY A 278 0.56 -8.56 -12.95
N VAL A 279 -0.61 -7.97 -13.19
CA VAL A 279 -0.75 -6.87 -14.15
C VAL A 279 0.11 -5.67 -13.73
N ALA A 280 0.06 -5.27 -12.46
CA ALA A 280 0.85 -4.15 -11.95
C ALA A 280 2.36 -4.44 -11.97
N ALA A 281 2.78 -5.69 -11.74
CA ALA A 281 4.19 -6.08 -11.81
C ALA A 281 4.69 -6.04 -13.25
N ILE A 282 3.94 -6.64 -14.18
CA ILE A 282 4.24 -6.59 -15.61
C ILE A 282 4.33 -5.13 -16.08
N SER A 283 3.27 -4.35 -15.83
CA SER A 283 3.22 -2.94 -16.22
C SER A 283 4.38 -2.15 -15.63
N GLY A 284 4.70 -2.35 -14.35
CA GLY A 284 5.81 -1.68 -13.69
C GLY A 284 7.17 -1.93 -14.35
N PHE A 285 7.52 -3.20 -14.58
CA PHE A 285 8.83 -3.57 -15.15
C PHE A 285 8.95 -3.16 -16.63
N VAL A 286 7.87 -3.33 -17.41
CA VAL A 286 7.81 -2.85 -18.80
C VAL A 286 7.93 -1.33 -18.85
N ASN A 287 7.14 -0.60 -18.05
CA ASN A 287 7.13 0.87 -18.02
C ASN A 287 8.43 1.49 -17.49
N ALA A 288 9.18 0.77 -16.68
CA ALA A 288 10.48 1.21 -16.18
C ALA A 288 11.61 1.05 -17.22
N GLY A 289 11.34 0.39 -18.36
CA GLY A 289 12.38 0.03 -19.32
C GLY A 289 13.42 -0.91 -18.71
N ALA A 290 13.03 -1.70 -17.70
CA ALA A 290 13.96 -2.55 -16.98
C ALA A 290 14.44 -3.70 -17.88
N HIS A 291 15.75 -3.99 -17.84
CA HIS A 291 16.35 -5.16 -18.49
C HIS A 291 16.06 -6.45 -17.70
N ALA A 292 14.77 -6.70 -17.44
CA ALA A 292 14.30 -7.88 -16.74
C ALA A 292 13.15 -8.54 -17.51
N GLN A 293 13.14 -9.86 -17.49
CA GLN A 293 12.03 -10.69 -17.95
C GLN A 293 11.00 -10.83 -16.83
N VAL A 294 9.71 -10.94 -17.16
CA VAL A 294 8.64 -11.11 -16.17
C VAL A 294 7.83 -12.35 -16.50
N MET A 295 7.80 -13.30 -15.58
CA MET A 295 6.96 -14.50 -15.65
C MET A 295 5.91 -14.46 -14.55
N VAL A 296 4.65 -14.52 -14.96
CA VAL A 296 3.49 -14.45 -14.05
C VAL A 296 2.72 -15.77 -14.10
N LEU A 297 2.44 -16.34 -12.92
CA LEU A 297 1.53 -17.46 -12.74
C LEU A 297 0.20 -16.96 -12.17
N TYR A 298 -0.92 -17.38 -12.76
CA TYR A 298 -2.25 -17.05 -12.27
C TYR A 298 -3.21 -18.24 -12.37
N PRO A 299 -4.18 -18.38 -11.44
CA PRO A 299 -5.17 -19.45 -11.49
C PRO A 299 -6.10 -19.25 -12.69
N SER A 300 -6.29 -20.29 -13.52
CA SER A 300 -7.09 -20.22 -14.76
C SER A 300 -8.54 -19.79 -14.53
N HIS A 301 -9.08 -20.07 -13.33
CA HIS A 301 -10.46 -19.75 -12.93
C HIS A 301 -10.55 -18.70 -11.81
N GLY A 302 -9.42 -18.11 -11.40
CA GLY A 302 -9.35 -17.19 -10.24
C GLY A 302 -8.99 -15.74 -10.61
N VAL A 303 -9.08 -15.37 -11.88
CA VAL A 303 -8.86 -13.98 -12.37
C VAL A 303 -10.04 -13.51 -13.21
N SER A 304 -10.37 -12.21 -13.14
CA SER A 304 -11.45 -11.67 -13.97
C SER A 304 -11.05 -11.61 -15.46
N PRO A 305 -12.01 -11.67 -16.40
CA PRO A 305 -11.71 -11.50 -17.83
C PRO A 305 -10.97 -10.19 -18.14
N VAL A 306 -11.25 -9.11 -17.41
CA VAL A 306 -10.55 -7.83 -17.54
C VAL A 306 -9.08 -7.96 -17.14
N GLN A 307 -8.80 -8.59 -15.98
CA GLN A 307 -7.45 -8.80 -15.50
C GLN A 307 -6.64 -9.72 -16.43
N GLN A 308 -7.26 -10.79 -16.93
CA GLN A 308 -6.65 -11.66 -17.93
C GLN A 308 -6.29 -10.88 -19.20
N THR A 309 -7.23 -10.07 -19.72
CA THR A 309 -7.01 -9.23 -20.90
C THR A 309 -5.83 -8.28 -20.70
N GLN A 310 -5.72 -7.65 -19.52
CA GLN A 310 -4.58 -6.79 -19.22
C GLN A 310 -3.25 -7.58 -19.27
N MET A 311 -3.17 -8.76 -18.65
CA MET A 311 -1.94 -9.58 -18.71
C MET A 311 -1.59 -9.95 -20.16
N LEU A 312 -2.57 -10.37 -20.96
CA LEU A 312 -2.38 -10.75 -22.36
C LEU A 312 -1.95 -9.58 -23.26
N SER A 313 -2.37 -8.35 -22.94
CA SER A 313 -1.95 -7.15 -23.67
C SER A 313 -0.46 -6.81 -23.52
N PHE A 314 0.20 -7.36 -22.49
CA PHE A 314 1.64 -7.20 -22.26
C PHE A 314 2.45 -8.45 -22.64
N ASP A 315 1.82 -9.62 -22.76
CA ASP A 315 2.52 -10.87 -23.06
C ASP A 315 3.03 -10.90 -24.50
N ASP A 316 4.34 -10.70 -24.68
CA ASP A 316 5.02 -10.74 -25.97
C ASP A 316 5.81 -12.05 -26.19
N GLY A 317 5.88 -12.92 -25.17
CA GLY A 317 6.65 -14.15 -25.17
C GLY A 317 8.16 -13.99 -25.00
N ALA A 318 8.67 -12.75 -25.04
CA ALA A 318 10.10 -12.42 -25.05
C ALA A 318 10.53 -11.68 -23.78
N GLN A 319 9.86 -10.58 -23.42
CA GLN A 319 10.03 -9.87 -22.16
C GLN A 319 9.03 -10.34 -21.10
N VAL A 320 7.81 -10.69 -21.51
CA VAL A 320 6.71 -11.05 -20.60
C VAL A 320 6.10 -12.37 -21.00
N ARG A 321 5.84 -13.25 -20.02
CA ARG A 321 5.02 -14.46 -20.17
C ARG A 321 4.04 -14.60 -19.02
N ALA A 322 2.75 -14.70 -19.32
CA ALA A 322 1.70 -14.91 -18.33
C ALA A 322 1.04 -16.29 -18.52
N TYR A 323 1.20 -17.18 -17.55
CA TYR A 323 0.70 -18.55 -17.60
C TYR A 323 -0.54 -18.74 -16.72
N ALA A 324 -1.62 -19.21 -17.35
CA ALA A 324 -2.78 -19.76 -16.67
C ALA A 324 -2.46 -21.16 -16.13
N VAL A 325 -2.69 -21.36 -14.84
CA VAL A 325 -2.46 -22.62 -14.13
C VAL A 325 -3.80 -23.20 -13.68
N PRO A 326 -4.14 -24.47 -13.97
CA PRO A 326 -5.39 -25.10 -13.55
C PRO A 326 -5.36 -25.49 -12.05
N SER A 327 -5.19 -24.49 -11.19
CA SER A 327 -5.14 -24.61 -9.73
C SER A 327 -5.58 -23.29 -9.07
N ASP A 328 -5.40 -23.16 -7.77
CA ASP A 328 -5.72 -21.95 -7.00
C ASP A 328 -4.51 -20.98 -6.89
N PHE A 329 -4.75 -19.83 -6.27
CA PHE A 329 -3.73 -18.82 -6.04
C PHE A 329 -2.63 -19.30 -5.08
N ASP A 330 -2.99 -20.10 -4.08
CA ASP A 330 -2.05 -20.59 -3.07
C ASP A 330 -1.04 -21.55 -3.71
N PHE A 331 -1.46 -22.41 -4.64
CA PHE A 331 -0.57 -23.22 -5.47
C PHE A 331 0.41 -22.35 -6.26
N CYS A 332 -0.09 -21.33 -6.96
CA CYS A 332 0.76 -20.42 -7.75
C CYS A 332 1.81 -19.73 -6.85
N GLN A 333 1.39 -19.24 -5.68
CA GLN A 333 2.27 -18.57 -4.73
C GLN A 333 3.31 -19.53 -4.13
N ASN A 334 2.91 -20.74 -3.75
CA ASN A 334 3.82 -21.76 -3.20
C ASN A 334 4.82 -22.22 -4.24
N THR A 335 4.40 -22.41 -5.49
CA THR A 335 5.29 -22.74 -6.62
C THR A 335 6.37 -21.67 -6.80
N VAL A 336 5.99 -20.38 -6.81
CA VAL A 336 6.98 -19.29 -6.89
C VAL A 336 7.99 -19.36 -5.74
N LYS A 337 7.54 -19.55 -4.49
CA LYS A 337 8.43 -19.70 -3.33
C LYS A 337 9.38 -20.90 -3.44
N GLN A 338 8.90 -22.03 -3.95
CA GLN A 338 9.71 -23.24 -4.15
C GLN A 338 10.78 -23.01 -5.22
N LEU A 339 10.46 -22.35 -6.33
CA LEU A 339 11.43 -21.98 -7.36
C LEU A 339 12.53 -21.04 -6.80
N PHE A 340 12.18 -20.07 -5.96
CA PHE A 340 13.16 -19.18 -5.32
C PHE A 340 14.13 -19.91 -4.37
N THR A 341 13.65 -20.94 -3.69
CA THR A 341 14.42 -21.68 -2.69
C THR A 341 15.17 -22.88 -3.26
N ASN A 342 14.91 -23.25 -4.52
CA ASN A 342 15.58 -24.34 -5.24
C ASN A 342 17.05 -23.98 -5.56
N ALA A 343 17.99 -24.51 -4.78
CA ALA A 343 19.43 -24.27 -4.96
C ALA A 343 19.99 -24.81 -6.29
N PRO A 344 19.70 -26.07 -6.71
CA PRO A 344 20.09 -26.57 -8.03
C PRO A 344 19.65 -25.67 -9.19
N LEU A 345 18.39 -25.21 -9.18
CA LEU A 345 17.88 -24.30 -10.22
C LEU A 345 18.67 -22.98 -10.23
N LYS A 346 18.96 -22.40 -9.06
CA LYS A 346 19.75 -21.16 -8.97
C LYS A 346 21.16 -21.33 -9.51
N GLU A 347 21.79 -22.48 -9.26
CA GLU A 347 23.12 -22.79 -9.80
C GLU A 347 23.08 -22.93 -11.34
N GLU A 348 22.06 -23.61 -11.88
CA GLU A 348 21.88 -23.74 -13.32
C GLU A 348 21.67 -22.38 -14.01
N LEU A 349 20.80 -21.54 -13.46
CA LEU A 349 20.53 -20.20 -13.99
C LEU A 349 21.76 -19.29 -13.90
N ALA A 350 22.52 -19.36 -12.81
CA ALA A 350 23.75 -18.59 -12.63
C ALA A 350 24.87 -19.02 -13.60
N ALA A 351 24.83 -20.26 -14.10
CA ALA A 351 25.79 -20.79 -15.07
C ALA A 351 25.51 -20.33 -16.52
N LEU A 352 24.40 -19.65 -16.79
CA LEU A 352 24.09 -19.10 -18.11
C LEU A 352 24.99 -17.89 -18.47
N HIS A 353 25.00 -17.52 -19.75
CA HIS A 353 25.74 -16.35 -20.26
C HIS A 353 24.82 -15.45 -21.08
N PRO A 354 24.41 -14.27 -20.56
CA PRO A 354 24.71 -13.72 -19.22
C PRO A 354 24.12 -14.57 -18.08
N ALA A 355 24.69 -14.45 -16.88
CA ALA A 355 24.20 -15.17 -15.70
C ALA A 355 22.77 -14.73 -15.38
N VAL A 356 21.88 -15.68 -15.10
CA VAL A 356 20.48 -15.38 -14.80
C VAL A 356 20.22 -15.51 -13.30
N ARG A 357 19.49 -14.54 -12.74
CA ARG A 357 19.00 -14.56 -11.36
C ARG A 357 17.48 -14.41 -11.31
N LEU A 358 16.89 -15.02 -10.29
CA LEU A 358 15.48 -14.85 -9.97
C LEU A 358 15.31 -13.69 -9.00
N SER A 359 14.28 -12.86 -9.19
CA SER A 359 13.83 -11.90 -8.18
C SER A 359 12.30 -11.84 -8.12
N SER A 360 11.72 -11.53 -6.96
CA SER A 360 10.27 -11.55 -6.77
C SER A 360 9.66 -10.16 -6.78
N ALA A 361 8.57 -10.00 -7.52
CA ALA A 361 7.72 -8.82 -7.46
C ALA A 361 6.56 -8.96 -6.46
N ASN A 362 6.52 -9.97 -5.60
CA ASN A 362 5.41 -10.22 -4.67
C ASN A 362 5.42 -9.27 -3.45
N SER A 363 4.31 -9.19 -2.71
CA SER A 363 4.11 -8.24 -1.59
C SER A 363 4.98 -8.51 -0.36
N ILE A 364 5.90 -9.46 -0.47
CA ILE A 364 6.93 -9.78 0.52
C ILE A 364 8.11 -8.80 0.43
N ASN A 365 8.28 -8.05 -0.65
CA ASN A 365 9.40 -7.12 -0.78
C ASN A 365 9.15 -5.80 0.00
N TRP A 366 10.13 -5.34 0.78
CA TRP A 366 10.03 -4.07 1.54
C TRP A 366 9.81 -2.85 0.63
N GLY A 367 10.46 -2.81 -0.53
CA GLY A 367 10.30 -1.76 -1.53
C GLY A 367 8.89 -1.68 -2.13
N ARG A 368 8.06 -2.72 -1.96
CA ARG A 368 6.62 -2.66 -2.28
C ARG A 368 5.75 -2.17 -1.12
N LEU A 369 6.21 -2.30 0.12
CA LEU A 369 5.46 -1.92 1.31
C LEU A 369 5.54 -0.41 1.56
N ILE A 370 6.73 0.18 1.47
CA ILE A 370 6.94 1.59 1.86
C ILE A 370 6.23 2.64 0.99
N PRO A 371 6.04 2.47 -0.34
CA PRO A 371 5.29 3.44 -1.14
C PRO A 371 3.82 3.56 -0.71
N GLN A 372 3.30 2.53 -0.05
CA GLN A 372 1.94 2.51 0.46
C GLN A 372 1.77 3.34 1.75
N VAL A 373 2.86 3.61 2.49
CA VAL A 373 2.80 4.45 3.70
C VAL A 373 2.39 5.89 3.32
N VAL A 374 2.82 6.36 2.15
CA VAL A 374 2.63 7.73 1.68
C VAL A 374 1.16 8.13 1.63
N TYR A 375 0.27 7.28 1.11
CA TYR A 375 -1.14 7.65 0.96
C TYR A 375 -1.90 7.72 2.29
N TYR A 376 -1.39 7.14 3.38
CA TYR A 376 -1.95 7.34 4.72
C TYR A 376 -1.64 8.75 5.24
N PHE A 377 -0.38 9.21 5.08
CA PHE A 377 0.00 10.59 5.37
C PHE A 377 -0.77 11.57 4.49
N TRP A 378 -0.95 11.25 3.20
CA TRP A 378 -1.73 12.06 2.27
C TRP A 378 -3.21 12.17 2.68
N ALA A 379 -3.81 11.06 3.11
CA ALA A 379 -5.18 11.03 3.61
C ALA A 379 -5.36 11.87 4.89
N TYR A 380 -4.47 11.72 5.88
CA TYR A 380 -4.50 12.53 7.09
C TYR A 380 -4.31 14.03 6.78
N ARG A 381 -3.35 14.36 5.91
CA ARG A 381 -3.13 15.73 5.43
C ARG A 381 -4.40 16.33 4.83
N HIS A 382 -5.17 15.58 4.04
CA HIS A 382 -6.44 16.06 3.48
C HIS A 382 -7.39 16.55 4.57
N HIS A 383 -7.54 15.80 5.67
CA HIS A 383 -8.39 16.18 6.81
C HIS A 383 -7.82 17.37 7.59
N VAL A 384 -6.48 17.50 7.71
CA VAL A 384 -5.85 18.71 8.29
C VAL A 384 -6.11 19.97 7.47
N GLN A 385 -6.28 19.82 6.15
CA GLN A 385 -6.59 20.91 5.23
C GLN A 385 -8.08 21.21 5.12
N HIS A 386 -8.92 20.22 5.39
CA HIS A 386 -10.38 20.31 5.33
C HIS A 386 -10.99 19.76 6.63
N PRO A 387 -10.67 20.35 7.79
CA PRO A 387 -11.06 19.79 9.07
C PRO A 387 -12.58 19.81 9.23
N SER A 388 -13.14 18.70 9.68
CA SER A 388 -14.52 18.66 10.16
C SER A 388 -14.68 19.54 11.41
N PRO A 389 -15.87 20.09 11.69
CA PRO A 389 -16.09 20.91 12.88
C PRO A 389 -15.67 20.18 14.17
N GLY A 390 -14.84 20.82 14.98
CA GLY A 390 -14.34 20.25 16.24
C GLY A 390 -13.11 19.35 16.12
N TRP A 391 -12.69 19.00 14.90
CA TRP A 391 -11.48 18.21 14.65
C TRP A 391 -10.31 19.11 14.26
N THR A 392 -9.13 18.88 14.84
CA THR A 392 -7.93 19.70 14.68
C THR A 392 -6.69 18.85 14.39
N PHE A 393 -5.58 19.49 14.01
CA PHE A 393 -4.32 18.77 13.83
C PHE A 393 -3.90 18.10 15.15
N GLY A 394 -3.58 16.81 15.07
CA GLY A 394 -3.22 15.97 16.21
C GLY A 394 -4.35 15.02 16.59
N ASP A 395 -5.59 15.36 16.26
CA ASP A 395 -6.72 14.46 16.44
C ASP A 395 -6.62 13.29 15.45
N PRO A 396 -7.00 12.07 15.86
CA PRO A 396 -6.78 10.92 15.01
C PRO A 396 -7.79 10.80 13.88
N ILE A 397 -7.46 9.96 12.90
CA ILE A 397 -8.41 9.38 11.93
C ILE A 397 -8.54 7.87 12.14
N ASP A 398 -9.61 7.28 11.61
CA ASP A 398 -9.73 5.84 11.43
C ASP A 398 -9.62 5.47 9.96
N VAL A 399 -9.10 4.27 9.69
CA VAL A 399 -8.90 3.81 8.32
C VAL A 399 -9.39 2.38 8.14
N VAL A 400 -10.30 2.16 7.19
CA VAL A 400 -10.85 0.85 6.84
C VAL A 400 -10.22 0.36 5.55
N VAL A 401 -9.68 -0.86 5.56
CA VAL A 401 -8.91 -1.41 4.45
C VAL A 401 -9.47 -2.79 4.07
N PRO A 402 -9.86 -3.02 2.80
CA PRO A 402 -10.16 -4.37 2.33
C PRO A 402 -8.87 -5.18 2.29
N CYS A 403 -8.80 -6.24 3.11
CA CYS A 403 -7.53 -6.89 3.47
C CYS A 403 -7.37 -8.27 2.83
N GLY A 404 -6.35 -8.39 1.98
CA GLY A 404 -5.84 -9.67 1.50
C GLY A 404 -4.52 -10.04 2.21
N ASN A 405 -3.39 -9.88 1.51
CA ASN A 405 -2.04 -10.20 2.01
C ASN A 405 -1.49 -9.30 3.16
N PHE A 406 -2.35 -8.53 3.84
CA PHE A 406 -2.04 -7.62 4.96
C PHE A 406 -1.06 -6.47 4.68
N GLY A 407 -0.51 -6.35 3.47
CA GLY A 407 0.51 -5.33 3.15
C GLY A 407 0.01 -3.89 3.23
N ASN A 408 -1.19 -3.61 2.71
CA ASN A 408 -1.77 -2.26 2.71
C ASN A 408 -2.00 -1.75 4.14
N ILE A 409 -2.76 -2.51 4.95
CA ILE A 409 -3.05 -2.11 6.33
C ILE A 409 -1.80 -2.09 7.22
N LEU A 410 -0.82 -2.96 6.94
CA LEU A 410 0.49 -2.90 7.60
C LEU A 410 1.23 -1.60 7.30
N SER A 411 1.15 -1.07 6.08
CA SER A 411 1.71 0.27 5.77
C SER A 411 1.00 1.38 6.55
N GLY A 412 -0.29 1.25 6.82
CA GLY A 412 -1.01 2.14 7.75
C GLY A 412 -0.51 2.02 9.19
N TYR A 413 -0.16 0.82 9.63
CA TYR A 413 0.44 0.60 10.95
C TYR A 413 1.86 1.16 11.03
N VAL A 414 2.66 1.02 9.97
CA VAL A 414 3.96 1.69 9.85
C VAL A 414 3.77 3.20 9.91
N ALA A 415 2.79 3.79 9.22
CA ALA A 415 2.49 5.22 9.32
C ALA A 415 2.15 5.65 10.76
N LYS A 416 1.35 4.85 11.48
CA LYS A 416 1.03 5.07 12.89
C LYS A 416 2.29 5.04 13.78
N LEU A 417 3.17 4.04 13.58
CA LEU A 417 4.45 3.95 14.28
C LEU A 417 5.40 5.11 13.94
N MET A 418 5.27 5.69 12.75
CA MET A 418 5.97 6.91 12.36
C MET A 418 5.41 8.18 13.01
N GLY A 419 4.36 8.09 13.84
CA GLY A 419 3.76 9.23 14.54
C GLY A 419 2.50 9.78 13.88
N LEU A 420 2.00 9.19 12.79
CA LEU A 420 0.73 9.62 12.19
C LEU A 420 -0.45 9.34 13.14
N PRO A 421 -1.31 10.34 13.45
CA PRO A 421 -2.47 10.14 14.33
C PRO A 421 -3.54 9.24 13.71
N VAL A 422 -3.39 7.93 13.89
CA VAL A 422 -4.36 6.91 13.48
C VAL A 422 -4.87 6.20 14.72
N ARG A 423 -6.17 6.29 14.98
CA ARG A 423 -6.79 5.63 16.13
C ARG A 423 -6.99 4.15 15.84
N LYS A 424 -7.88 3.80 14.90
CA LYS A 424 -8.12 2.41 14.46
C LYS A 424 -7.73 2.17 13.01
N LEU A 425 -7.09 1.03 12.78
CA LEU A 425 -6.93 0.37 11.49
C LEU A 425 -7.91 -0.80 11.43
N ILE A 426 -8.91 -0.71 10.56
CA ILE A 426 -10.01 -1.69 10.49
C ILE A 426 -9.79 -2.64 9.32
N VAL A 427 -9.64 -3.92 9.63
CA VAL A 427 -9.56 -5.02 8.67
C VAL A 427 -10.96 -5.31 8.13
N ALA A 428 -11.18 -5.12 6.83
CA ALA A 428 -12.39 -5.57 6.16
C ALA A 428 -12.11 -6.86 5.37
N SER A 429 -12.68 -7.97 5.84
CA SER A 429 -12.64 -9.28 5.17
C SER A 429 -13.94 -9.53 4.40
N ASN A 430 -13.85 -10.28 3.31
CA ASN A 430 -15.04 -10.94 2.75
C ASN A 430 -15.32 -12.24 3.54
N GLN A 431 -15.93 -13.25 2.92
CA GLN A 431 -16.18 -14.54 3.57
C GLN A 431 -14.89 -15.30 3.94
N ASN A 432 -13.75 -14.99 3.30
CA ASN A 432 -12.43 -15.49 3.69
C ASN A 432 -11.91 -14.69 4.90
N ASP A 433 -12.45 -15.00 6.08
CA ASP A 433 -12.39 -14.15 7.28
C ASP A 433 -11.28 -14.52 8.30
N VAL A 434 -10.20 -15.16 7.85
CA VAL A 434 -9.07 -15.56 8.74
C VAL A 434 -8.43 -14.36 9.46
N LEU A 435 -8.38 -13.20 8.80
CA LEU A 435 -7.84 -11.97 9.39
C LEU A 435 -8.80 -11.33 10.39
N HIS A 436 -10.10 -11.43 10.15
CA HIS A 436 -11.11 -11.02 11.12
C HIS A 436 -10.95 -11.83 12.41
N ASP A 437 -10.90 -13.15 12.31
CA ASP A 437 -10.79 -14.01 13.49
C ASP A 437 -9.46 -13.81 14.22
N PHE A 438 -8.37 -13.60 13.48
CA PHE A 438 -7.07 -13.26 14.07
C PHE A 438 -7.15 -11.98 14.90
N VAL A 439 -7.72 -10.89 14.37
CA VAL A 439 -7.85 -9.63 15.12
C VAL A 439 -8.78 -9.77 16.33
N MET A 440 -9.87 -10.53 16.18
CA MET A 440 -10.88 -10.69 17.24
C MET A 440 -10.41 -11.61 18.38
N THR A 441 -9.61 -12.64 18.08
CA THR A 441 -9.29 -13.71 19.05
C THR A 441 -7.80 -13.84 19.36
N GLY A 442 -6.91 -13.22 18.58
CA GLY A 442 -5.47 -13.47 18.62
C GLY A 442 -5.04 -14.81 18.02
N THR A 443 -5.97 -15.60 17.47
CA THR A 443 -5.69 -16.91 16.87
C THR A 443 -5.80 -16.85 15.36
N TYR A 444 -4.75 -17.27 14.66
CA TYR A 444 -4.73 -17.43 13.21
C TYR A 444 -4.86 -18.92 12.89
N ASP A 445 -6.03 -19.37 12.41
CA ASP A 445 -6.32 -20.79 12.17
C ASP A 445 -6.80 -21.04 10.75
N VAL A 446 -6.09 -21.88 9.99
CA VAL A 446 -6.43 -22.28 8.61
C VAL A 446 -6.86 -23.75 8.48
N ARG A 447 -6.89 -24.51 9.58
CA ARG A 447 -7.06 -25.99 9.54
C ARG A 447 -8.39 -26.46 8.96
N GLN A 448 -9.45 -25.67 9.13
CA GLN A 448 -10.83 -26.03 8.72
C GLN A 448 -11.38 -25.02 7.71
N ARG A 449 -10.51 -24.33 6.98
CA ARG A 449 -10.89 -23.33 5.99
C ARG A 449 -10.66 -23.85 4.59
N THR A 450 -11.64 -23.61 3.73
CA THR A 450 -11.52 -23.76 2.28
C THR A 450 -11.62 -22.37 1.67
N LEU A 451 -10.76 -22.07 0.70
CA LEU A 451 -10.80 -20.80 0.00
C LEU A 451 -12.13 -20.66 -0.76
N ALA A 452 -12.94 -19.68 -0.39
CA ALA A 452 -14.17 -19.34 -1.10
C ALA A 452 -13.84 -18.36 -2.23
N VAL A 453 -14.34 -18.65 -3.43
CA VAL A 453 -14.25 -17.73 -4.58
C VAL A 453 -15.36 -16.69 -4.46
N THR A 454 -14.99 -15.40 -4.41
CA THR A 454 -15.93 -14.29 -4.20
C THR A 454 -15.84 -13.24 -5.30
N ALA A 455 -16.77 -12.28 -5.31
CA ALA A 455 -16.72 -11.09 -6.15
C ALA A 455 -15.49 -10.18 -5.90
N SER A 456 -14.77 -10.41 -4.80
CA SER A 456 -13.58 -9.65 -4.39
C SER A 456 -12.32 -10.54 -4.39
N PRO A 457 -11.92 -11.12 -5.55
CA PRO A 457 -10.91 -12.18 -5.60
C PRO A 457 -9.50 -11.76 -5.16
N SER A 458 -9.20 -10.46 -5.09
CA SER A 458 -7.89 -9.99 -4.62
C SER A 458 -7.73 -10.07 -3.09
N ILE A 459 -8.81 -10.33 -2.36
CA ILE A 459 -8.80 -10.54 -0.90
C ILE A 459 -9.29 -11.95 -0.52
N ASP A 460 -9.50 -12.85 -1.49
CA ASP A 460 -9.69 -14.28 -1.25
C ASP A 460 -8.35 -14.90 -0.84
N ILE A 461 -8.10 -15.01 0.47
CA ILE A 461 -6.85 -15.56 1.00
C ILE A 461 -7.10 -16.47 2.20
N LEU A 462 -6.22 -17.47 2.36
CA LEU A 462 -6.10 -18.26 3.59
C LEU A 462 -4.86 -17.90 4.41
N LYS A 463 -3.76 -17.51 3.75
CA LYS A 463 -2.50 -17.12 4.38
C LYS A 463 -2.08 -15.72 3.94
N ALA A 464 -2.07 -14.78 4.87
CA ALA A 464 -1.69 -13.39 4.63
C ALA A 464 -0.20 -13.19 4.88
N SER A 465 0.58 -13.00 3.81
CA SER A 465 2.05 -12.98 3.90
C SER A 465 2.64 -11.90 4.82
N ASN A 466 2.03 -10.71 4.94
CA ASN A 466 2.58 -9.63 5.77
C ASN A 466 2.18 -9.69 7.26
N VAL A 467 1.41 -10.69 7.69
CA VAL A 467 1.15 -10.90 9.12
C VAL A 467 2.46 -11.18 9.87
N GLU A 468 3.43 -11.83 9.24
CA GLU A 468 4.76 -12.06 9.83
C GLU A 468 5.47 -10.76 10.23
N ARG A 469 5.45 -9.73 9.38
CA ARG A 469 6.00 -8.40 9.71
C ARG A 469 5.22 -7.72 10.82
N PHE A 470 3.89 -7.88 10.82
CA PHE A 470 3.05 -7.34 11.88
C PHE A 470 3.40 -7.99 13.24
N LEU A 471 3.58 -9.31 13.29
CA LEU A 471 4.02 -10.02 14.50
C LEU A 471 5.38 -9.52 15.00
N TYR A 472 6.33 -9.24 14.09
CA TYR A 472 7.62 -8.67 14.47
C TYR A 472 7.47 -7.29 15.11
N LEU A 473 6.69 -6.39 14.50
CA LEU A 473 6.47 -5.04 15.04
C LEU A 473 5.71 -5.09 16.38
N LEU A 474 4.66 -5.92 16.46
CA LEU A 474 3.83 -6.08 17.65
C LEU A 474 4.58 -6.71 18.83
N SER A 475 5.56 -7.57 18.55
CA SER A 475 6.42 -8.20 19.57
C SER A 475 7.70 -7.41 19.88
N HIS A 476 7.82 -6.18 19.37
CA HIS A 476 8.99 -5.32 19.53
C HIS A 476 10.30 -5.99 19.06
N GLY A 477 10.24 -6.74 17.96
CA GLY A 477 11.39 -7.36 17.32
C GLY A 477 11.78 -8.74 17.87
N ASN A 478 10.88 -9.45 18.55
CA ASN A 478 11.14 -10.79 19.07
C ASN A 478 11.15 -11.84 17.93
N THR A 479 12.31 -12.02 17.30
CA THR A 479 12.50 -12.94 16.17
C THR A 479 12.28 -14.41 16.53
N GLU A 480 12.60 -14.83 17.75
CA GLU A 480 12.39 -16.20 18.22
C GLU A 480 10.90 -16.55 18.31
N LEU A 481 10.11 -15.62 18.85
CA LEU A 481 8.65 -15.74 18.90
C LEU A 481 8.06 -15.80 17.49
N VAL A 482 8.43 -14.87 16.61
CA VAL A 482 7.93 -14.83 15.23
C VAL A 482 8.27 -16.13 14.50
N ALA A 483 9.52 -16.59 14.58
CA ALA A 483 9.94 -17.86 13.97
C ALA A 483 9.14 -19.05 14.50
N ARG A 484 8.84 -19.08 15.81
CA ARG A 484 8.00 -20.12 16.41
C ARG A 484 6.56 -20.08 15.88
N LEU A 485 5.91 -18.91 15.87
CA LEU A 485 4.53 -18.76 15.39
C LEU A 485 4.40 -19.13 13.91
N MET A 486 5.40 -18.78 13.09
CA MET A 486 5.41 -19.15 11.66
C MET A 486 5.63 -20.65 11.46
N ARG A 487 6.48 -21.29 12.26
CA ARG A 487 6.58 -22.76 12.26
C ARG A 487 5.27 -23.43 12.68
N GLU A 488 4.59 -22.91 13.70
CA GLU A 488 3.29 -23.43 14.14
C GLU A 488 2.23 -23.31 13.02
N LEU A 489 2.19 -22.18 12.30
CA LEU A 489 1.31 -22.02 11.14
C LEU A 489 1.62 -23.01 10.02
N ASP A 490 2.91 -23.20 9.71
CA ASP A 490 3.32 -24.07 8.60
C ASP A 490 3.12 -25.56 8.92
N THR A 491 3.31 -25.96 10.18
CA THR A 491 3.22 -27.38 10.61
C THR A 491 1.81 -27.78 11.05
N ASN A 492 1.16 -26.94 11.84
CA ASN A 492 -0.14 -27.24 12.46
C ASN A 492 -1.31 -26.53 11.77
N GLY A 493 -1.05 -25.56 10.89
CA GLY A 493 -2.08 -24.72 10.30
C GLY A 493 -2.70 -23.72 11.28
N VAL A 494 -2.10 -23.50 12.46
CA VAL A 494 -2.65 -22.60 13.49
C VAL A 494 -1.56 -22.05 14.40
N PHE A 495 -1.71 -20.80 14.85
CA PHE A 495 -1.00 -20.25 16.00
C PHE A 495 -1.90 -19.30 16.79
N THR A 496 -1.54 -19.06 18.06
CA THR A 496 -2.18 -18.05 18.92
C THR A 496 -1.12 -17.14 19.52
N ILE A 497 -1.33 -15.82 19.42
CA ILE A 497 -0.41 -14.85 20.03
C ILE A 497 -0.66 -14.73 21.54
N PRO A 498 0.36 -14.34 22.32
CA PRO A 498 0.20 -13.98 23.74
C PRO A 498 -0.92 -12.96 24.00
N ASP A 499 -1.53 -13.03 25.19
CA ASP A 499 -2.68 -12.19 25.57
C ASP A 499 -2.35 -10.69 25.59
N ASP A 500 -1.13 -10.33 26.00
CA ASP A 500 -0.62 -8.96 25.99
C ASP A 500 -0.44 -8.43 24.56
N MET A 501 0.10 -9.26 23.65
CA MET A 501 0.15 -8.92 22.22
C MET A 501 -1.24 -8.79 21.62
N ARG A 502 -2.20 -9.64 22.00
CA ARG A 502 -3.59 -9.52 21.56
C ARG A 502 -4.21 -8.20 22.02
N ALA A 503 -4.01 -7.82 23.28
CA ALA A 503 -4.49 -6.55 23.81
C ALA A 503 -3.88 -5.37 23.04
N ALA A 504 -2.56 -5.35 22.84
CA ALA A 504 -1.85 -4.31 22.09
C ALA A 504 -2.32 -4.23 20.63
N MET A 505 -2.61 -5.37 19.98
CA MET A 505 -3.22 -5.41 18.66
C MET A 505 -4.61 -4.76 18.68
N GLN A 506 -5.47 -5.13 19.63
CA GLN A 506 -6.85 -4.64 19.70
C GLN A 506 -6.96 -3.16 20.12
N GLU A 507 -5.92 -2.57 20.70
CA GLU A 507 -5.83 -1.12 20.90
C GLU A 507 -5.79 -0.37 19.56
N SER A 508 -5.11 -0.91 18.56
CA SER A 508 -4.92 -0.25 17.26
C SER A 508 -5.76 -0.82 16.13
N PHE A 509 -6.25 -2.05 16.25
CA PHE A 509 -6.98 -2.74 15.19
C PHE A 509 -8.41 -3.07 15.59
N ALA A 510 -9.29 -3.07 14.59
CA ALA A 510 -10.61 -3.69 14.63
C ALA A 510 -10.79 -4.52 13.36
N ALA A 511 -11.85 -5.33 13.30
CA ALA A 511 -12.14 -6.10 12.10
C ALA A 511 -13.65 -6.27 11.89
N GLY A 512 -14.04 -6.43 10.64
CA GLY A 512 -15.37 -6.85 10.23
C GLY A 512 -15.30 -7.79 9.03
N ARG A 513 -16.39 -8.53 8.82
CA ARG A 513 -16.56 -9.41 7.66
C ARG A 513 -17.81 -9.05 6.89
N CYS A 514 -17.76 -9.22 5.58
CA CYS A 514 -18.85 -8.92 4.65
C CYS A 514 -19.24 -10.18 3.87
N SER A 515 -20.53 -10.49 3.80
CA SER A 515 -21.05 -11.56 2.94
C SER A 515 -21.13 -11.11 1.47
N GLU A 516 -21.36 -12.04 0.53
CA GLU A 516 -21.53 -11.67 -0.88
C GLU A 516 -22.84 -10.89 -1.12
N GLU A 517 -23.87 -11.20 -0.33
CA GLU A 517 -25.17 -10.54 -0.33
C GLU A 517 -25.03 -9.09 0.16
N ASP A 518 -24.32 -8.89 1.27
CA ASP A 518 -24.02 -7.57 1.83
C ASP A 518 -23.13 -6.75 0.90
N CYS A 519 -22.15 -7.38 0.25
CA CYS A 519 -21.30 -6.73 -0.74
C CYS A 519 -22.13 -6.19 -1.91
N ALA A 520 -23.00 -7.03 -2.48
CA ALA A 520 -23.88 -6.64 -3.58
C ALA A 520 -24.85 -5.52 -3.19
N ALA A 521 -25.47 -5.65 -2.01
CA ALA A 521 -26.37 -4.63 -1.46
C ALA A 521 -25.65 -3.29 -1.24
N THR A 522 -24.39 -3.32 -0.78
CA THR A 522 -23.58 -2.13 -0.55
C THR A 522 -23.21 -1.42 -1.86
N ILE A 523 -22.87 -2.16 -2.92
CA ILE A 523 -22.61 -1.55 -4.25
C ILE A 523 -23.86 -0.80 -4.71
N LYS A 524 -25.02 -1.44 -4.65
CA LYS A 524 -26.29 -0.86 -5.09
C LYS A 524 -26.69 0.35 -4.24
N SER A 525 -26.66 0.22 -2.92
CA SER A 525 -27.09 1.27 -2.01
C SER A 525 -26.23 2.53 -2.16
N VAL A 526 -24.90 2.41 -2.24
CA VAL A 526 -24.01 3.56 -2.41
C VAL A 526 -24.22 4.22 -3.77
N TYR A 527 -24.45 3.43 -4.83
CA TYR A 527 -24.75 3.99 -6.15
C TYR A 527 -26.07 4.78 -6.14
N GLU A 528 -27.12 4.26 -5.52
CA GLU A 528 -28.42 4.92 -5.41
C GLU A 528 -28.36 6.17 -4.52
N LEU A 529 -27.76 6.07 -3.33
CA LEU A 529 -27.60 7.17 -2.36
C LEU A 529 -26.75 8.31 -2.92
N SER A 530 -25.74 7.98 -3.73
CA SER A 530 -24.91 8.98 -4.42
C SER A 530 -25.56 9.53 -5.70
N ARG A 531 -26.81 9.14 -6.02
CA ARG A 531 -27.51 9.49 -7.27
C ARG A 531 -26.69 9.16 -8.52
N GLY A 532 -26.00 8.02 -8.48
CA GLY A 532 -25.15 7.51 -9.55
C GLY A 532 -23.73 8.08 -9.59
N ALA A 533 -23.35 8.97 -8.67
CA ALA A 533 -22.04 9.63 -8.69
C ALA A 533 -20.89 8.73 -8.17
N ARG A 534 -21.19 7.73 -7.33
CA ARG A 534 -20.22 6.79 -6.75
C ARG A 534 -20.60 5.37 -7.11
N LEU A 535 -19.78 4.73 -7.95
CA LEU A 535 -19.88 3.30 -8.22
C LEU A 535 -18.68 2.59 -7.62
N LEU A 536 -18.94 1.63 -6.73
CA LEU A 536 -17.92 0.87 -6.02
C LEU A 536 -17.54 -0.38 -6.79
N ASP A 537 -16.26 -0.75 -6.72
CA ASP A 537 -15.85 -2.13 -6.96
C ASP A 537 -16.17 -3.02 -5.73
N PRO A 538 -16.25 -4.35 -5.88
CA PRO A 538 -16.58 -5.26 -4.78
C PRO A 538 -15.65 -5.18 -3.56
N HIS A 539 -14.34 -4.96 -3.75
CA HIS A 539 -13.38 -4.84 -2.64
C HIS A 539 -13.65 -3.57 -1.84
N THR A 540 -13.88 -2.44 -2.53
CA THR A 540 -14.26 -1.20 -1.86
C THR A 540 -15.62 -1.36 -1.17
N ALA A 541 -16.58 -2.08 -1.75
CA ALA A 541 -17.88 -2.34 -1.13
C ALA A 541 -17.76 -3.16 0.17
N VAL A 542 -16.90 -4.18 0.22
CA VAL A 542 -16.57 -4.90 1.46
C VAL A 542 -16.07 -3.93 2.54
N ALA A 543 -15.15 -3.02 2.19
CA ALA A 543 -14.65 -2.01 3.13
C ALA A 543 -15.73 -1.00 3.56
N VAL A 544 -16.61 -0.58 2.66
CA VAL A 544 -17.73 0.33 2.97
C VAL A 544 -18.74 -0.32 3.91
N PHE A 545 -19.08 -1.60 3.69
CA PHE A 545 -19.96 -2.34 4.60
C PHE A 545 -19.37 -2.40 6.02
N VAL A 546 -18.10 -2.79 6.13
CA VAL A 546 -17.42 -2.87 7.43
C VAL A 546 -17.29 -1.48 8.08
N ALA A 547 -17.02 -0.44 7.29
CA ALA A 547 -17.00 0.94 7.76
C ALA A 547 -18.35 1.38 8.33
N GLN A 548 -19.45 1.06 7.64
CA GLN A 548 -20.80 1.33 8.10
C GLN A 548 -21.06 0.65 9.44
N LYS A 549 -20.77 -0.66 9.56
CA LYS A 549 -20.98 -1.40 10.82
C LYS A 549 -20.15 -0.88 11.97
N PHE A 550 -18.86 -0.65 11.73
CA PHE A 550 -17.97 -0.05 12.72
C PHE A 550 -18.52 1.30 13.20
N ARG A 551 -18.92 2.18 12.27
CA ARG A 551 -19.43 3.51 12.62
C ARG A 551 -20.80 3.48 13.31
N GLU A 552 -21.70 2.61 12.89
CA GLU A 552 -23.00 2.40 13.54
C GLU A 552 -22.81 1.99 15.01
N ASP A 553 -21.91 1.04 15.28
CA ASP A 553 -21.59 0.60 16.64
C ASP A 553 -20.98 1.73 17.49
N GLU A 554 -20.08 2.53 16.92
CA GLU A 554 -19.49 3.68 17.62
C GLU A 554 -20.52 4.74 17.98
N LEU A 555 -21.39 5.10 17.03
CA LEU A 555 -22.44 6.08 17.25
C LEU A 555 -23.44 5.56 18.29
N LEU A 556 -23.77 4.26 18.27
CA LEU A 556 -24.62 3.65 19.29
C LEU A 556 -24.00 3.71 20.68
N GLN A 557 -22.72 3.32 20.82
CA GLN A 557 -22.01 3.39 22.10
C GLN A 557 -21.93 4.83 22.63
N ARG A 558 -21.69 5.80 21.74
CA ARG A 558 -21.70 7.22 22.08
C ARG A 558 -23.06 7.66 22.58
N ASP A 559 -24.13 7.36 21.85
CA ASP A 559 -25.49 7.78 22.20
C ASP A 559 -25.93 7.16 23.54
N LEU A 560 -25.49 5.94 23.85
CA LEU A 560 -25.70 5.31 25.16
C LEU A 560 -24.91 5.99 26.29
N ALA A 561 -23.69 6.47 26.02
CA ALA A 561 -22.83 7.12 27.02
C ALA A 561 -23.15 8.61 27.25
N LYS A 562 -23.64 9.32 26.23
CA LYS A 562 -23.93 10.76 26.24
C LYS A 562 -25.30 11.09 25.61
N PRO A 563 -26.43 10.68 26.23
CA PRO A 563 -27.77 10.78 25.60
C PRO A 563 -28.31 12.22 25.43
N THR A 564 -27.65 13.23 26.01
CA THR A 564 -28.11 14.64 26.00
C THR A 564 -27.25 15.60 25.18
N ALA A 565 -26.19 15.11 24.51
CA ALA A 565 -25.34 15.97 23.69
C ALA A 565 -26.02 16.27 22.34
N ASN A 566 -26.36 17.54 22.12
CA ASN A 566 -26.87 18.07 20.84
C ASN A 566 -25.74 18.36 19.83
N ASP A 567 -24.55 17.79 20.04
CA ASP A 567 -23.38 18.13 19.24
C ASP A 567 -23.42 17.42 17.89
N ALA A 568 -23.03 18.17 16.85
CA ALA A 568 -22.80 17.63 15.51
C ALA A 568 -21.92 16.38 15.58
N ASP A 569 -21.99 15.49 14.58
CA ASP A 569 -21.23 14.22 14.52
C ASP A 569 -19.67 14.35 14.53
N GLY A 570 -19.12 15.46 15.02
CA GLY A 570 -17.69 15.71 15.25
C GLY A 570 -17.07 15.00 16.46
N ASP A 571 -17.85 14.25 17.25
CA ASP A 571 -17.34 13.47 18.40
C ASP A 571 -16.70 12.12 17.99
N VAL A 572 -16.81 11.71 16.72
CA VAL A 572 -16.13 10.52 16.17
C VAL A 572 -15.06 10.94 15.14
N PRO A 573 -13.88 10.31 15.13
CA PRO A 573 -12.83 10.64 14.17
C PRO A 573 -13.30 10.55 12.71
N PRO A 574 -12.74 11.35 11.78
CA PRO A 574 -12.93 11.11 10.35
C PRO A 574 -12.54 9.69 9.98
N LEU A 575 -13.36 9.02 9.17
CA LEU A 575 -13.10 7.66 8.71
C LEU A 575 -12.76 7.67 7.23
N VAL A 576 -11.64 7.02 6.88
CA VAL A 576 -11.12 6.92 5.53
C VAL A 576 -11.22 5.48 5.05
N ILE A 577 -11.81 5.27 3.87
CA ILE A 577 -11.97 3.96 3.25
C ILE A 577 -10.96 3.83 2.12
N ALA A 578 -10.14 2.78 2.13
CA ALA A 578 -9.24 2.47 1.02
C ALA A 578 -10.02 1.91 -0.17
N SER A 579 -10.18 2.68 -1.24
CA SER A 579 -10.75 2.18 -2.49
C SER A 579 -9.66 1.62 -3.38
N THR A 580 -9.57 0.30 -3.40
CA THR A 580 -8.39 -0.42 -3.90
C THR A 580 -8.41 -0.73 -5.39
N ALA A 581 -9.56 -0.63 -6.05
CA ALA A 581 -9.70 -0.87 -7.48
C ALA A 581 -10.80 0.00 -8.10
N HIS A 582 -10.72 0.22 -9.40
CA HIS A 582 -11.81 0.84 -10.14
C HIS A 582 -12.90 -0.20 -10.44
N TRP A 583 -14.18 0.18 -10.39
CA TRP A 583 -15.33 -0.72 -10.62
C TRP A 583 -15.21 -1.50 -11.94
N ALA A 584 -14.68 -0.86 -12.97
CA ALA A 584 -14.51 -1.43 -14.30
C ALA A 584 -13.55 -2.63 -14.32
N LYS A 585 -12.76 -2.90 -13.28
CA LYS A 585 -12.02 -4.17 -13.17
C LYS A 585 -12.90 -5.39 -12.91
N PHE A 586 -14.10 -5.15 -12.37
CA PHE A 586 -15.07 -6.17 -11.96
C PHE A 586 -16.48 -5.85 -12.48
N PRO A 587 -16.66 -5.66 -13.81
CA PRO A 587 -17.91 -5.13 -14.34
C PRO A 587 -19.09 -6.09 -14.19
N ALA A 588 -18.86 -7.40 -14.24
CA ALA A 588 -19.92 -8.40 -14.04
C ALA A 588 -20.49 -8.35 -12.60
N PRO A 589 -19.69 -8.50 -11.52
CA PRO A 589 -20.21 -8.34 -10.16
C PRO A 589 -20.93 -7.01 -9.92
N VAL A 590 -20.40 -5.93 -10.49
CA VAL A 590 -20.97 -4.58 -10.37
C VAL A 590 -22.34 -4.51 -11.04
N LEU A 591 -22.47 -4.95 -12.29
CA LEU A 591 -23.74 -4.90 -13.02
C LEU A 591 -24.81 -5.78 -12.37
N HIS A 592 -24.46 -7.02 -11.98
CA HIS A 592 -25.38 -7.91 -11.26
C HIS A 592 -25.86 -7.29 -9.95
N SER A 593 -24.95 -6.62 -9.20
CA SER A 593 -25.31 -5.91 -7.97
C SER A 593 -26.29 -4.76 -8.22
N LEU A 594 -26.05 -3.95 -9.27
CA LEU A 594 -26.97 -2.87 -9.67
C LEU A 594 -28.36 -3.37 -10.04
N ARG A 595 -28.46 -4.59 -10.60
CA ARG A 595 -29.73 -5.26 -10.92
C ARG A 595 -30.38 -5.95 -9.72
N GLY A 596 -29.66 -6.10 -8.60
CA GLY A 596 -30.14 -6.85 -7.43
C GLY A 596 -30.02 -8.37 -7.57
N GLU A 597 -29.11 -8.85 -8.43
CA GLU A 597 -28.89 -10.26 -8.76
C GLU A 597 -27.73 -10.89 -7.93
N GLY A 598 -27.20 -10.13 -6.95
CA GLY A 598 -26.01 -10.50 -6.18
C GLY A 598 -24.69 -10.08 -6.86
N ALA A 599 -23.56 -10.27 -6.18
CA ALA A 599 -22.24 -9.97 -6.72
C ALA A 599 -21.64 -11.25 -7.30
N GLN A 600 -21.90 -11.54 -8.57
CA GLN A 600 -21.41 -12.77 -9.22
C GLN A 600 -20.21 -12.47 -10.12
N LEU A 601 -19.12 -13.21 -9.95
CA LEU A 601 -18.02 -13.23 -10.91
C LEU A 601 -18.54 -13.70 -12.28
N GLY A 602 -18.04 -13.06 -13.33
CA GLY A 602 -18.29 -13.52 -14.69
C GLY A 602 -17.64 -14.89 -14.93
N SER A 603 -18.22 -15.67 -15.84
CA SER A 603 -17.60 -16.93 -16.28
C SER A 603 -16.44 -16.65 -17.24
N PRO A 604 -15.36 -17.45 -17.24
CA PRO A 604 -14.32 -17.33 -18.25
C PRO A 604 -14.91 -17.50 -19.65
N ALA A 605 -14.60 -16.58 -20.55
CA ALA A 605 -15.07 -16.65 -21.93
C ALA A 605 -14.36 -17.78 -22.70
N ALA A 606 -15.05 -18.36 -23.69
CA ALA A 606 -14.53 -19.45 -24.52
C ALA A 606 -13.30 -19.06 -25.37
N SER A 607 -13.09 -17.76 -25.58
CA SER A 607 -11.91 -17.21 -26.25
C SER A 607 -11.63 -15.80 -25.75
N VAL A 608 -10.40 -15.32 -25.98
CA VAL A 608 -10.01 -13.94 -25.65
C VAL A 608 -10.92 -12.92 -26.35
N ALA A 609 -11.23 -13.13 -27.63
CA ALA A 609 -12.12 -12.26 -28.39
C ALA A 609 -13.54 -12.22 -27.81
N ALA A 610 -14.08 -13.37 -27.39
CA ALA A 610 -15.37 -13.44 -26.72
C ALA A 610 -15.35 -12.69 -25.37
N GLY A 611 -14.27 -12.83 -24.60
CA GLY A 611 -14.09 -12.12 -23.32
C GLY A 611 -14.02 -10.60 -23.49
N ILE A 612 -13.29 -10.12 -24.50
CA ILE A 612 -13.25 -8.69 -24.82
C ILE A 612 -14.64 -8.17 -25.19
N HIS A 613 -15.38 -8.90 -26.03
CA HIS A 613 -16.74 -8.51 -26.42
C HIS A 613 -17.69 -8.46 -25.22
N GLU A 614 -17.63 -9.46 -24.34
CA GLU A 614 -18.42 -9.51 -23.11
C GLU A 614 -18.11 -8.33 -22.18
N VAL A 615 -16.83 -8.04 -21.95
CA VAL A 615 -16.41 -6.89 -21.13
C VAL A 615 -16.93 -5.57 -21.70
N ARG A 616 -16.81 -5.37 -23.02
CA ARG A 616 -17.33 -4.16 -23.68
C ARG A 616 -18.85 -4.05 -23.55
N ALA A 617 -19.59 -5.16 -23.66
CA ALA A 617 -21.04 -5.18 -23.46
C ALA A 617 -21.43 -4.81 -22.02
N LEU A 618 -20.71 -5.35 -21.03
CA LEU A 618 -20.92 -5.00 -19.62
C LEU A 618 -20.65 -3.52 -19.36
N TYR A 619 -19.56 -2.97 -19.91
CA TYR A 619 -19.28 -1.54 -19.81
C TYR A 619 -20.40 -0.70 -20.43
N ALA A 620 -20.82 -1.02 -21.66
CA ALA A 620 -21.88 -0.27 -22.35
C ALA A 620 -23.18 -0.22 -21.53
N GLU A 621 -23.56 -1.34 -20.91
CA GLU A 621 -24.75 -1.41 -20.06
C GLU A 621 -24.60 -0.57 -18.78
N ILE A 622 -23.48 -0.68 -18.06
CA ILE A 622 -23.23 0.12 -16.85
C ILE A 622 -23.21 1.62 -17.17
N THR A 623 -22.60 2.00 -18.29
CA THR A 623 -22.39 3.41 -18.67
C THR A 623 -23.59 4.02 -19.41
N LYS A 624 -24.65 3.25 -19.68
CA LYS A 624 -25.80 3.67 -20.50
C LYS A 624 -26.45 4.97 -20.03
N ASN A 625 -26.42 5.26 -18.73
CA ASN A 625 -26.99 6.46 -18.12
C ASN A 625 -25.98 7.61 -17.94
N GLY A 626 -24.74 7.46 -18.43
CA GLY A 626 -23.76 8.54 -18.58
C GLY A 626 -23.06 9.04 -17.31
N THR A 627 -23.36 8.50 -16.12
CA THR A 627 -22.78 8.97 -14.84
C THR A 627 -21.40 8.39 -14.53
N GLN A 628 -21.05 7.25 -15.13
CA GLN A 628 -19.81 6.52 -14.91
C GLN A 628 -19.09 6.27 -16.23
N GLN A 629 -17.76 6.18 -16.18
CA GLN A 629 -16.92 5.83 -17.32
C GLN A 629 -15.90 4.77 -16.91
N PRO A 630 -15.55 3.82 -17.79
CA PRO A 630 -14.48 2.87 -17.51
C PRO A 630 -13.14 3.60 -17.43
N HIS A 631 -12.23 3.06 -16.64
CA HIS A 631 -10.89 3.64 -16.48
C HIS A 631 -10.14 3.65 -17.83
N PRO A 632 -9.49 4.76 -18.23
CA PRO A 632 -8.81 4.88 -19.54
C PRO A 632 -7.80 3.76 -19.81
N ALA A 633 -7.01 3.37 -18.80
CA ALA A 633 -6.03 2.29 -18.94
C ALA A 633 -6.67 0.92 -19.24
N LEU A 634 -7.90 0.66 -18.76
CA LEU A 634 -8.61 -0.59 -19.04
C LEU A 634 -9.18 -0.61 -20.46
N LEU A 635 -9.65 0.54 -20.95
CA LEU A 635 -10.06 0.69 -22.35
C LEU A 635 -8.88 0.47 -23.30
N HIS A 636 -7.73 1.08 -22.99
CA HIS A 636 -6.51 0.87 -23.75
C HIS A 636 -6.06 -0.59 -23.78
N ALA A 637 -6.10 -1.29 -22.64
CA ALA A 637 -5.75 -2.72 -22.58
C ALA A 637 -6.66 -3.59 -23.46
N LEU A 638 -7.97 -3.31 -23.49
CA LEU A 638 -8.91 -3.99 -24.39
C LEU A 638 -8.55 -3.75 -25.87
N ASP A 639 -8.25 -2.50 -26.24
CA ASP A 639 -7.89 -2.15 -27.62
C ASP A 639 -6.58 -2.82 -28.08
N VAL A 640 -5.60 -2.97 -27.18
CA VAL A 640 -4.33 -3.66 -27.47
C VAL A 640 -4.55 -5.16 -27.59
N ALA A 641 -5.29 -5.77 -26.65
CA ALA A 641 -5.57 -7.20 -26.66
C ALA A 641 -6.36 -7.64 -27.90
N GLU A 642 -7.28 -6.79 -28.38
CA GLU A 642 -8.06 -7.03 -29.60
C GLU A 642 -7.19 -7.06 -30.86
N LYS A 643 -6.09 -6.28 -30.89
CA LYS A 643 -5.17 -6.21 -32.05
C LYS A 643 -4.09 -7.29 -32.04
N THR A 644 -3.65 -7.72 -30.86
CA THR A 644 -2.50 -8.63 -30.70
C THR A 644 -2.87 -10.10 -30.84
N ALA A 645 -4.14 -10.47 -30.62
CA ALA A 645 -4.66 -11.83 -30.79
C ALA A 645 -3.83 -12.93 -30.06
N ASN A 646 -3.24 -12.60 -28.91
CA ASN A 646 -2.46 -13.55 -28.13
C ASN A 646 -3.34 -14.66 -27.56
N SER A 647 -3.00 -15.93 -27.83
CA SER A 647 -3.61 -17.06 -27.15
C SER A 647 -3.16 -17.09 -25.68
N VAL A 648 -4.06 -17.46 -24.78
CA VAL A 648 -3.73 -17.73 -23.38
C VAL A 648 -2.64 -18.81 -23.32
N ARG A 649 -1.47 -18.49 -22.74
CA ARG A 649 -0.49 -19.51 -22.36
C ARG A 649 -1.05 -20.25 -21.15
N SER A 650 -1.11 -21.57 -21.24
CA SER A 650 -1.50 -22.43 -20.13
C SER A 650 -0.36 -23.40 -19.81
N ILE A 651 -0.29 -23.80 -18.55
CA ILE A 651 0.69 -24.77 -18.07
C ILE A 651 0.04 -25.64 -17.00
N ASP A 652 0.41 -26.92 -16.97
CA ASP A 652 -0.09 -27.83 -15.95
C ASP A 652 0.31 -27.36 -14.55
N ALA A 653 -0.54 -27.68 -13.57
CA ALA A 653 -0.31 -27.38 -12.16
C ALA A 653 0.75 -28.32 -11.55
N ASP A 654 1.97 -28.25 -12.09
CA ASP A 654 3.09 -29.13 -11.76
C ASP A 654 4.40 -28.32 -11.69
N LEU A 655 5.12 -28.44 -10.56
CA LEU A 655 6.34 -27.68 -10.31
C LEU A 655 7.44 -27.98 -11.37
N PRO A 656 7.77 -29.24 -11.70
CA PRO A 656 8.69 -29.57 -12.79
C PRO A 656 8.34 -28.95 -14.14
N ALA A 657 7.06 -28.98 -14.54
CA ALA A 657 6.62 -28.35 -15.79
C ALA A 657 6.87 -26.84 -15.78
N ILE A 658 6.49 -26.16 -14.68
CA ILE A 658 6.69 -24.72 -14.50
C ILE A 658 8.19 -24.36 -14.46
N GLN A 659 9.00 -25.17 -13.79
CA GLN A 659 10.45 -24.99 -13.74
C GLN A 659 11.07 -25.07 -15.15
N LYS A 660 10.66 -26.05 -15.96
CA LYS A 660 11.16 -26.21 -17.32
C LYS A 660 10.83 -25.01 -18.21
N GLU A 661 9.63 -24.44 -18.08
CA GLU A 661 9.26 -23.22 -18.80
C GLU A 661 10.07 -22.01 -18.35
N LEU A 662 10.35 -21.89 -17.05
CA LEU A 662 11.23 -20.86 -16.50
C LEU A 662 12.66 -20.97 -17.05
N GLU A 663 13.25 -22.18 -17.05
CA GLU A 663 14.58 -22.44 -17.63
C GLU A 663 14.61 -22.08 -19.12
N GLY A 664 13.56 -22.45 -19.87
CA GLY A 664 13.41 -22.08 -21.27
C GLY A 664 13.32 -20.57 -21.46
N PHE A 665 12.56 -19.88 -20.62
CA PHE A 665 12.40 -18.42 -20.68
C PHE A 665 13.69 -17.68 -20.38
N ALA A 666 14.43 -18.12 -19.35
CA ALA A 666 15.70 -17.55 -18.95
C ALA A 666 16.75 -17.56 -20.08
N ARG A 667 16.71 -18.58 -20.94
CA ARG A 667 17.65 -18.81 -22.06
C ARG A 667 17.35 -17.97 -23.31
N VAL A 668 16.11 -17.50 -23.48
CA VAL A 668 15.69 -16.54 -24.53
C VAL A 668 16.09 -15.16 -24.10
#